data_AF-A0A0F3RT50-F1
#
_entry.id   AF-A0A0F3RT50-F1
#
_cell.length_a   1.000
_cell.length_b   1.000
_cell.length_c   1.000
_cell.angle_alpha   90.00
_cell.angle_beta   90.00
_cell.angle_gamma   90.00
#
_symmetry.space_group_name_H-M   'P 1'
#
loop_
_entity.id
_entity.type
_entity.pdbx_description
1 polymer ?
#
loop_
_entity_poly.entity_id
_entity_poly.type
_entity_poly.pdbx_seq_one_letter_code
_entity_poly.pdbx_strand_id
1 'polypeptide(L)'
;MGGTSGHAAALKTYTQPFQNNTTSLSGQSVEMSTYFIKMDYWQVKKATLNLNFQIPQLSSRQLSDITVSLNNVKFYSFRPSKRTGLQTKTVTLPLRLLQGQNVLKISGQILNAAGKRDYRVTQTPANWLTVDNHSSVNFQYRLMPPTNAIKSFYDHFSGPDTIANQQSSIRVPNQASNAELTASMIVLTGESRVITTENQQIPVSDMADSTAKKAGYQVIVARYDHLDRALQRRFDRQDLRQQGQIRFFKTKGTYTLVVTALTDQLLQKTARFVANQELMQESSHAVENVSAQTRTFTSDLHYQGHYQLTTTADKLTGAGHQERSYFVSLPVDRNNADGSQITLHLRYSKNLDFDSALATVYVNDTAIGSQHLTAKRADNDTLTVTLPKGMALGHSFTVRVALDLPIRQPANSTNIQTPWASIEPSSQAAIQSAPGNDLLFSNYPNLFLKNSTYDNLVVVRPKQMTGTDYATLTNLFNLIGNYAQSNRGRIRVYDHTPSADVLKHANVIAFGSAKQNALVRHLNSRLYFQYNRGLTGFLSNEKLSIEQTYGQQIGTAQLLRSPYNQKKGLLVVTGADSQATYLASTQVNYQRNIAQYSGDAIVVDPDNNHFGYRFKKNKLIDTQVNVKQTLSRNSQLLVYLGVALGIILLVLLALLLLLGKHGRLRRRKRGGRHA
;
A
#
# COMPACT_ATOMS: atom_id res chain seq x y z
N MET A 1 30.30 35.59 -37.45
CA MET A 1 29.22 34.60 -37.40
C MET A 1 29.77 33.33 -36.80
N GLY A 2 29.42 33.02 -35.55
CA GLY A 2 29.87 31.81 -34.86
C GLY A 2 28.74 31.39 -33.92
N GLY A 3 27.80 30.63 -34.45
CA GLY A 3 26.64 30.15 -33.71
C GLY A 3 27.06 29.13 -32.66
N THR A 4 26.83 29.47 -31.40
CA THR A 4 26.81 28.50 -30.30
C THR A 4 25.62 27.58 -30.50
N SER A 5 25.88 26.38 -31.01
CA SER A 5 24.92 25.27 -31.08
C SER A 5 24.63 24.77 -29.66
N GLY A 6 23.74 25.46 -28.95
CA GLY A 6 23.16 24.93 -27.71
C GLY A 6 22.44 23.63 -28.03
N HIS A 7 23.00 22.49 -27.62
CA HIS A 7 22.29 21.22 -27.62
C HIS A 7 20.97 21.40 -26.86
N ALA A 8 19.86 21.43 -27.58
CA ALA A 8 18.54 21.42 -26.97
C ALA A 8 18.42 20.11 -26.20
N ALA A 9 18.31 20.18 -24.86
CA ALA A 9 18.18 18.98 -24.05
C ALA A 9 16.98 18.15 -24.55
N ALA A 10 17.21 16.86 -24.78
CA ALA A 10 16.23 15.95 -25.34
C ALA A 10 14.95 15.93 -24.49
N LEU A 11 13.80 15.87 -25.16
CA LEU A 11 12.52 15.68 -24.48
C LEU A 11 12.47 14.29 -23.86
N LYS A 12 12.09 14.23 -22.59
CA LYS A 12 11.79 12.99 -21.88
C LYS A 12 10.29 12.72 -21.92
N THR A 13 9.92 11.47 -21.68
CA THR A 13 8.53 11.04 -21.56
C THR A 13 8.28 10.34 -20.25
N TYR A 14 7.07 10.46 -19.75
CA TYR A 14 6.59 9.69 -18.60
C TYR A 14 5.10 9.38 -18.78
N THR A 15 4.72 8.14 -18.52
CA THR A 15 3.34 7.67 -18.63
C THR A 15 2.84 7.35 -17.24
N GLN A 16 1.84 8.10 -16.79
CA GLN A 16 1.15 7.84 -15.54
C GLN A 16 -0.11 7.03 -15.82
N PRO A 17 -0.19 5.75 -15.42
CA PRO A 17 -1.41 4.97 -15.55
C PRO A 17 -2.49 5.50 -14.60
N PHE A 18 -3.76 5.28 -14.97
CA PHE A 18 -4.86 5.52 -14.06
C PHE A 18 -4.74 4.61 -12.84
N GLN A 19 -5.08 5.16 -11.67
CA GLN A 19 -5.07 4.41 -10.42
C GLN A 19 -6.30 3.50 -10.28
N ASN A 20 -7.35 3.76 -11.07
CA ASN A 20 -8.57 2.96 -11.05
C ASN A 20 -8.38 1.67 -11.86
N ASN A 21 -8.95 0.57 -11.36
CA ASN A 21 -9.13 -0.65 -12.15
C ASN A 21 -10.13 -0.41 -13.29
N THR A 22 -10.24 -1.39 -14.21
CA THR A 22 -11.23 -1.33 -15.28
C THR A 22 -12.63 -1.18 -14.66
N THR A 23 -13.28 -0.05 -14.95
CA THR A 23 -14.55 0.33 -14.32
C THR A 23 -15.63 0.43 -15.39
N SER A 24 -16.78 -0.20 -15.14
CA SER A 24 -17.97 -0.06 -15.99
C SER A 24 -18.99 0.86 -15.34
N LEU A 25 -19.32 1.94 -16.03
CA LEU A 25 -20.33 2.92 -15.69
C LEU A 25 -21.62 2.56 -16.43
N SER A 26 -22.74 2.45 -15.74
CA SER A 26 -24.02 2.08 -16.37
C SER A 26 -25.02 3.24 -16.28
N GLY A 27 -25.88 3.35 -17.29
CA GLY A 27 -26.87 4.41 -17.41
C GLY A 27 -26.70 5.27 -18.66
N GLN A 28 -27.68 6.14 -18.90
CA GLN A 28 -27.67 7.05 -20.04
C GLN A 28 -26.67 8.20 -19.87
N SER A 29 -26.42 8.63 -18.62
CA SER A 29 -25.35 9.55 -18.27
C SER A 29 -24.33 8.79 -17.43
N VAL A 30 -23.06 8.92 -17.77
CA VAL A 30 -21.94 8.25 -17.11
C VAL A 30 -20.91 9.28 -16.71
N GLU A 31 -20.31 9.13 -15.54
CA GLU A 31 -19.29 10.04 -15.04
C GLU A 31 -18.28 9.28 -14.17
N MET A 32 -17.00 9.57 -14.35
CA MET A 32 -15.94 9.15 -13.45
C MET A 32 -14.85 10.21 -13.34
N SER A 33 -14.06 10.14 -12.26
CA SER A 33 -12.88 10.99 -12.06
C SER A 33 -11.65 10.14 -11.75
N THR A 34 -10.48 10.65 -12.12
CA THR A 34 -9.16 10.09 -11.79
C THR A 34 -8.17 11.22 -11.50
N TYR A 35 -7.08 10.88 -10.83
CA TYR A 35 -6.07 11.84 -10.39
C TYR A 35 -4.72 11.55 -11.04
N PHE A 36 -3.96 12.60 -11.31
CA PHE A 36 -2.59 12.49 -11.80
C PHE A 36 -1.75 13.67 -11.33
N ILE A 37 -0.42 13.50 -11.29
CA ILE A 37 0.51 14.47 -10.74
C ILE A 37 1.46 14.99 -11.82
N LYS A 38 1.81 16.27 -11.74
CA LYS A 38 2.84 16.91 -12.56
C LYS A 38 3.98 17.31 -11.65
N MET A 39 5.19 16.82 -11.94
CA MET A 39 6.37 17.22 -11.15
C MET A 39 6.76 18.67 -11.45
N ASP A 40 7.22 19.39 -10.43
CA ASP A 40 7.59 20.80 -10.57
C ASP A 40 8.85 20.99 -11.42
N TYR A 41 9.77 20.03 -11.37
CA TYR A 41 10.98 20.01 -12.20
C TYR A 41 10.73 19.59 -13.66
N TRP A 42 9.48 19.37 -14.06
CA TRP A 42 9.10 19.15 -15.45
C TRP A 42 8.72 20.47 -16.14
N GLN A 43 9.51 20.87 -17.12
CA GLN A 43 9.05 21.84 -18.12
C GLN A 43 8.23 21.12 -19.18
N VAL A 44 6.95 20.90 -18.90
CA VAL A 44 6.02 20.17 -19.77
C VAL A 44 5.86 20.88 -21.12
N LYS A 45 6.06 20.14 -22.20
CA LYS A 45 5.84 20.59 -23.59
C LYS A 45 4.57 20.00 -24.20
N LYS A 46 4.18 18.81 -23.75
CA LYS A 46 2.94 18.15 -24.17
C LYS A 46 2.42 17.26 -23.04
N ALA A 47 1.11 17.23 -22.88
CA ALA A 47 0.42 16.25 -22.05
C ALA A 47 -0.74 15.67 -22.85
N THR A 48 -0.91 14.35 -22.82
CA THR A 48 -1.98 13.66 -23.55
C THR A 48 -2.64 12.60 -22.69
N LEU A 49 -3.96 12.63 -22.62
CA LEU A 49 -4.77 11.52 -22.16
C LEU A 49 -4.84 10.46 -23.27
N ASN A 50 -4.50 9.21 -22.95
CA ASN A 50 -4.89 8.03 -23.73
C ASN A 50 -6.03 7.34 -22.99
N LEU A 51 -7.24 7.51 -23.49
CA LEU A 51 -8.43 6.91 -22.92
C LEU A 51 -8.72 5.60 -23.65
N ASN A 52 -8.61 4.48 -22.94
CA ASN A 52 -9.04 3.16 -23.40
C ASN A 52 -10.42 2.87 -22.83
N PHE A 53 -11.40 2.64 -23.71
CA PHE A 53 -12.80 2.55 -23.31
C PHE A 53 -13.62 1.62 -24.23
N GLN A 54 -14.76 1.15 -23.72
CA GLN A 54 -15.74 0.36 -24.45
C GLN A 54 -17.14 0.93 -24.21
N ILE A 55 -18.01 0.79 -25.21
CA ILE A 55 -19.44 1.12 -25.10
C ILE A 55 -20.27 0.01 -25.77
N PRO A 56 -21.56 -0.12 -25.43
CA PRO A 56 -22.41 -1.21 -25.89
C PRO A 56 -22.50 -1.30 -27.41
N GLN A 57 -22.67 -2.52 -27.91
CA GLN A 57 -22.94 -2.79 -29.32
C GLN A 57 -24.23 -2.12 -29.81
N LEU A 58 -25.19 -1.92 -28.89
CA LEU A 58 -26.49 -1.31 -29.13
C LEU A 58 -26.48 0.23 -29.09
N SER A 59 -25.34 0.84 -28.74
CA SER A 59 -25.24 2.29 -28.60
C SER A 59 -25.32 3.03 -29.94
N SER A 60 -26.17 4.06 -29.99
CA SER A 60 -26.24 5.06 -31.05
C SER A 60 -24.97 5.91 -31.04
N ARG A 61 -24.14 5.73 -32.05
CA ARG A 61 -22.87 6.47 -32.21
C ARG A 61 -23.07 7.93 -32.63
N GLN A 62 -24.28 8.29 -33.07
CA GLN A 62 -24.65 9.67 -33.40
C GLN A 62 -25.11 10.45 -32.17
N LEU A 63 -25.80 9.76 -31.25
CA LEU A 63 -26.40 10.38 -30.06
C LEU A 63 -25.51 10.25 -28.81
N SER A 64 -24.51 9.37 -28.82
CA SER A 64 -23.61 9.20 -27.69
C SER A 64 -22.38 10.10 -27.79
N ASP A 65 -22.00 10.74 -26.69
CA ASP A 65 -20.82 11.59 -26.58
C ASP A 65 -20.08 11.38 -25.25
N ILE A 66 -18.78 11.68 -25.28
CA ILE A 66 -17.90 11.67 -24.12
C ILE A 66 -17.19 13.03 -24.07
N THR A 67 -17.22 13.65 -22.91
CA THR A 67 -16.60 14.92 -22.57
C THR A 67 -15.53 14.72 -21.50
N VAL A 68 -14.38 15.35 -21.69
CA VAL A 68 -13.26 15.36 -20.77
C VAL A 68 -13.10 16.74 -20.17
N SER A 69 -12.89 16.78 -18.85
CA SER A 69 -12.59 17.97 -18.09
C SER A 69 -11.33 17.77 -17.24
N LEU A 70 -10.60 18.87 -17.04
CA LEU A 70 -9.38 18.92 -16.26
C LEU A 70 -9.54 20.03 -15.21
N ASN A 71 -9.37 19.69 -13.94
CA ASN A 71 -9.54 20.61 -12.81
C ASN A 71 -10.86 21.39 -12.90
N ASN A 72 -11.96 20.64 -13.12
CA ASN A 72 -13.33 21.12 -13.31
C ASN A 72 -13.59 21.98 -14.57
N VAL A 73 -12.61 22.14 -15.46
CA VAL A 73 -12.78 22.87 -16.73
C VAL A 73 -12.95 21.87 -17.88
N LYS A 74 -14.13 21.85 -18.52
CA LYS A 74 -14.39 21.08 -19.74
C LYS A 74 -13.57 21.65 -20.90
N PHE A 75 -12.88 20.80 -21.66
CA PHE A 75 -12.02 21.27 -22.75
C PHE A 75 -12.08 20.42 -24.02
N TYR A 76 -12.64 19.21 -23.98
CA TYR A 76 -12.71 18.35 -25.16
C TYR A 76 -13.92 17.42 -25.10
N SER A 77 -14.65 17.28 -26.20
CA SER A 77 -15.76 16.32 -26.35
C SER A 77 -15.63 15.57 -27.67
N PHE A 78 -16.04 14.31 -27.69
CA PHE A 78 -15.99 13.47 -28.89
C PHE A 78 -17.11 12.43 -28.89
N ARG A 79 -17.43 11.95 -30.10
CA ARG A 79 -18.31 10.79 -30.27
C ARG A 79 -17.48 9.50 -30.38
N PRO A 80 -17.89 8.40 -29.73
CA PRO A 80 -17.28 7.08 -29.89
C PRO A 80 -17.28 6.62 -31.35
N SER A 81 -16.25 5.87 -31.77
CA SER A 81 -16.18 5.40 -33.16
C SER A 81 -17.14 4.23 -33.40
N LYS A 82 -17.49 4.00 -34.68
CA LYS A 82 -18.40 2.94 -35.15
C LYS A 82 -17.73 1.55 -35.15
N ARG A 83 -17.08 1.16 -34.04
CA ARG A 83 -16.49 -0.17 -33.85
C ARG A 83 -16.93 -0.78 -32.51
N THR A 84 -17.00 -2.10 -32.46
CA THR A 84 -17.23 -2.87 -31.23
C THR A 84 -15.89 -3.16 -30.53
N GLY A 85 -15.94 -3.56 -29.26
CA GLY A 85 -14.75 -3.85 -28.47
C GLY A 85 -13.97 -2.61 -28.02
N LEU A 86 -12.73 -2.83 -27.57
CA LEU A 86 -11.86 -1.81 -26.99
C LEU A 86 -11.53 -0.70 -28.00
N GLN A 87 -11.76 0.54 -27.58
CA GLN A 87 -11.43 1.73 -28.34
C GLN A 87 -10.42 2.58 -27.58
N THR A 88 -9.50 3.19 -28.31
CA THR A 88 -8.57 4.18 -27.76
C THR A 88 -8.86 5.55 -28.36
N LYS A 89 -8.89 6.58 -27.51
CA LYS A 89 -8.93 7.99 -27.90
C LYS A 89 -7.78 8.74 -27.22
N THR A 90 -6.91 9.35 -28.03
CA THR A 90 -5.88 10.26 -27.52
C THR A 90 -6.39 11.70 -27.56
N VAL A 91 -6.23 12.42 -26.45
CA VAL A 91 -6.67 13.81 -26.27
C VAL A 91 -5.52 14.64 -25.70
N THR A 92 -5.18 15.77 -26.33
CA THR A 92 -4.19 16.70 -25.80
C THR A 92 -4.77 17.48 -24.63
N LEU A 93 -4.10 17.43 -23.49
CA LEU A 93 -4.48 18.18 -22.29
C LEU A 93 -3.99 19.64 -22.38
N PRO A 94 -4.83 20.64 -22.08
CA PRO A 94 -4.42 22.05 -22.12
C PRO A 94 -3.39 22.34 -21.00
N LEU A 95 -2.16 22.69 -21.39
CA LEU A 95 -1.07 22.92 -20.43
C LEU A 95 -1.39 24.02 -19.40
N ARG A 96 -2.17 25.04 -19.79
CA ARG A 96 -2.60 26.14 -18.92
C ARG A 96 -3.48 25.71 -17.74
N LEU A 97 -4.10 24.53 -17.83
CA LEU A 97 -4.96 23.98 -16.79
C LEU A 97 -4.22 23.01 -15.87
N LEU A 98 -2.97 22.63 -16.21
CA LEU A 98 -2.18 21.71 -15.40
C LEU A 98 -1.67 22.38 -14.13
N GLN A 99 -1.85 21.69 -13.01
CA GLN A 99 -1.37 22.02 -11.68
C GLN A 99 -0.42 20.92 -11.19
N GLY A 100 0.11 21.02 -9.96
CA GLY A 100 0.92 19.95 -9.36
C GLY A 100 0.13 18.66 -9.14
N GLN A 101 -1.10 18.78 -8.62
CA GLN A 101 -2.08 17.70 -8.54
C GLN A 101 -3.25 18.04 -9.46
N ASN A 102 -3.76 17.07 -10.20
CA ASN A 102 -4.79 17.29 -11.21
C ASN A 102 -5.92 16.27 -11.08
N VAL A 103 -7.14 16.74 -11.30
CA VAL A 103 -8.35 15.91 -11.42
C VAL A 103 -8.77 15.87 -12.87
N LEU A 104 -8.80 14.68 -13.45
CA LEU A 104 -9.35 14.42 -14.78
C LEU A 104 -10.73 13.78 -14.63
N LYS A 105 -11.76 14.41 -15.17
CA LYS A 105 -13.13 13.91 -15.13
C LYS A 105 -13.62 13.58 -16.54
N ILE A 106 -14.13 12.36 -16.70
CA ILE A 106 -14.68 11.81 -17.93
C ILE A 106 -16.17 11.65 -17.70
N SER A 107 -16.97 12.35 -18.49
CA SER A 107 -18.43 12.30 -18.42
C SER A 107 -18.99 12.05 -19.82
N GLY A 108 -20.10 11.35 -19.97
CA GLY A 108 -20.68 11.13 -21.28
C GLY A 108 -22.17 10.81 -21.23
N GLN A 109 -22.82 10.93 -22.38
CA GLN A 109 -24.14 10.37 -22.61
C GLN A 109 -24.01 9.14 -23.50
N ILE A 110 -24.43 7.97 -23.01
CA ILE A 110 -24.44 6.72 -23.78
C ILE A 110 -25.88 6.32 -24.05
N LEU A 111 -26.32 6.47 -25.30
CA LEU A 111 -27.71 6.25 -25.69
C LEU A 111 -27.79 5.08 -26.66
N ASN A 112 -28.76 4.19 -26.48
CA ASN A 112 -29.03 3.06 -27.38
C ASN A 112 -29.95 3.48 -28.52
N ALA A 113 -29.79 2.85 -29.69
CA ALA A 113 -30.71 3.02 -30.83
C ALA A 113 -31.65 1.81 -30.93
N ALA A 114 -32.95 2.05 -31.10
CA ALA A 114 -33.93 1.02 -31.45
C ALA A 114 -34.56 1.32 -32.83
N GLY A 115 -33.97 0.78 -33.90
CA GLY A 115 -34.54 0.87 -35.25
C GLY A 115 -34.52 2.26 -35.91
N LYS A 116 -35.33 2.43 -36.97
CA LYS A 116 -35.38 3.64 -37.84
C LYS A 116 -36.24 4.80 -37.29
N ARG A 117 -36.86 4.68 -36.11
CA ARG A 117 -37.65 5.74 -35.48
C ARG A 117 -36.96 6.20 -34.21
N ASP A 118 -36.81 7.52 -34.09
CA ASP A 118 -36.03 8.20 -33.05
C ASP A 118 -36.79 8.16 -31.72
N TYR A 119 -36.67 7.05 -30.98
CA TYR A 119 -37.10 6.96 -29.60
C TYR A 119 -35.86 6.78 -28.72
N ARG A 120 -35.63 7.75 -27.82
CA ARG A 120 -34.73 7.56 -26.67
C ARG A 120 -35.29 6.39 -25.87
N VAL A 121 -34.69 5.21 -26.02
CA VAL A 121 -35.09 4.03 -25.25
C VAL A 121 -34.92 4.36 -23.77
N THR A 122 -35.90 4.01 -22.93
CA THR A 122 -35.81 4.03 -21.46
C THR A 122 -34.43 3.54 -21.02
N GLN A 123 -33.83 4.13 -19.98
CA GLN A 123 -32.53 3.71 -19.46
C GLN A 123 -32.51 2.19 -19.26
N THR A 124 -31.62 1.48 -19.97
CA THR A 124 -31.44 0.04 -19.80
C THR A 124 -30.05 -0.25 -19.27
N PRO A 125 -29.83 -1.44 -18.66
CA PRO A 125 -28.49 -1.92 -18.33
C PRO A 125 -27.57 -2.05 -19.55
N ALA A 126 -28.11 -1.99 -20.77
CA ALA A 126 -27.34 -1.98 -21.99
C ALA A 126 -26.83 -0.58 -22.38
N ASN A 127 -27.01 0.45 -21.55
CA ASN A 127 -26.34 1.74 -21.68
C ASN A 127 -25.15 1.74 -20.73
N TRP A 128 -23.92 1.70 -21.22
CA TRP A 128 -22.73 1.68 -20.36
C TRP A 128 -21.48 2.27 -21.03
N LEU A 129 -20.52 2.69 -20.21
CA LEU A 129 -19.17 3.06 -20.61
C LEU A 129 -18.20 2.32 -19.70
N THR A 130 -17.40 1.45 -20.28
CA THR A 130 -16.28 0.83 -19.55
C THR A 130 -15.02 1.63 -19.84
N VAL A 131 -14.34 2.10 -18.81
CA VAL A 131 -12.99 2.67 -18.91
C VAL A 131 -11.99 1.65 -18.43
N ASP A 132 -11.05 1.32 -19.29
CA ASP A 132 -10.06 0.26 -19.08
C ASP A 132 -8.84 0.79 -18.31
N ASN A 133 -8.26 -0.07 -17.46
CA ASN A 133 -7.11 0.24 -16.61
C ASN A 133 -5.82 0.57 -17.37
N HIS A 134 -5.73 0.31 -18.68
CA HIS A 134 -4.62 0.77 -19.51
C HIS A 134 -4.75 2.25 -19.92
N SER A 135 -5.80 2.96 -19.49
CA SER A 135 -5.92 4.40 -19.66
C SER A 135 -4.81 5.15 -18.90
N SER A 136 -4.29 6.23 -19.47
CA SER A 136 -3.10 6.90 -18.94
C SER A 136 -2.98 8.37 -19.34
N VAL A 137 -2.18 9.12 -18.60
CA VAL A 137 -1.70 10.45 -18.98
C VAL A 137 -0.22 10.35 -19.34
N ASN A 138 0.12 10.72 -20.58
CA ASN A 138 1.51 10.82 -21.02
C ASN A 138 1.98 12.26 -20.98
N PHE A 139 3.16 12.48 -20.41
CA PHE A 139 3.87 13.74 -20.44
C PHE A 139 5.04 13.66 -21.41
N GLN A 140 5.28 14.74 -22.14
CA GLN A 140 6.55 15.04 -22.80
C GLN A 140 7.08 16.34 -22.21
N TYR A 141 8.30 16.31 -21.66
CA TYR A 141 8.84 17.43 -20.90
C TYR A 141 10.35 17.55 -21.09
N ARG A 142 10.86 18.75 -20.84
CA ARG A 142 12.28 18.96 -20.61
C ARG A 142 12.54 18.90 -19.11
N LEU A 143 13.48 18.07 -18.70
CA LEU A 143 13.87 17.94 -17.30
C LEU A 143 14.69 19.17 -16.89
N MET A 144 14.22 19.91 -15.90
CA MET A 144 15.01 20.97 -15.27
C MET A 144 16.03 20.31 -14.33
N PRO A 145 17.32 20.72 -14.34
CA PRO A 145 18.28 20.16 -13.40
C PRO A 145 17.95 20.62 -11.96
N PRO A 146 18.26 19.80 -10.94
CA PRO A 146 18.07 20.22 -9.55
C PRO A 146 18.90 21.47 -9.24
N THR A 147 18.42 22.31 -8.33
CA THR A 147 19.21 23.42 -7.73
C THR A 147 20.31 22.85 -6.83
N ASN A 148 21.05 23.68 -6.08
CA ASN A 148 22.05 23.17 -5.12
C ASN A 148 21.44 22.76 -3.77
N ALA A 149 20.12 22.85 -3.59
CA ALA A 149 19.46 22.46 -2.36
C ALA A 149 19.21 20.95 -2.28
N ILE A 150 19.36 20.37 -1.09
CA ILE A 150 19.06 18.96 -0.81
C ILE A 150 17.61 18.62 -1.15
N LYS A 151 16.63 19.49 -0.82
CA LYS A 151 15.23 19.31 -1.22
C LYS A 151 15.05 19.12 -2.73
N SER A 152 15.81 19.89 -3.52
CA SER A 152 15.71 19.81 -4.98
C SER A 152 16.32 18.51 -5.51
N PHE A 153 17.41 18.02 -4.91
CA PHE A 153 17.91 16.67 -5.21
C PHE A 153 16.87 15.61 -4.85
N TYR A 154 16.30 15.70 -3.65
CA TYR A 154 15.33 14.76 -3.11
C TYR A 154 14.11 14.62 -4.04
N ASP A 155 13.50 15.74 -4.45
CA ASP A 155 12.35 15.75 -5.36
C ASP A 155 12.62 14.97 -6.66
N HIS A 156 13.85 15.06 -7.20
CA HIS A 156 14.22 14.34 -8.41
C HIS A 156 14.56 12.88 -8.13
N PHE A 157 15.23 12.58 -7.02
CA PHE A 157 15.62 11.23 -6.63
C PHE A 157 14.41 10.34 -6.31
N SER A 158 13.42 10.87 -5.60
CA SER A 158 12.14 10.21 -5.32
C SER A 158 11.12 10.38 -6.46
N GLY A 159 11.52 11.04 -7.54
CA GLY A 159 10.68 11.37 -8.68
C GLY A 159 10.17 10.13 -9.43
N PRO A 160 8.87 10.03 -9.75
CA PRO A 160 8.31 8.84 -10.37
C PRO A 160 8.88 8.57 -11.78
N ASP A 161 9.25 9.60 -12.53
CA ASP A 161 9.97 9.44 -13.80
C ASP A 161 11.39 8.94 -13.60
N THR A 162 12.09 9.43 -12.58
CA THR A 162 13.47 9.03 -12.29
C THR A 162 13.53 7.57 -11.89
N ILE A 163 12.63 7.13 -11.01
CA ILE A 163 12.54 5.75 -10.56
C ILE A 163 12.12 4.85 -11.73
N ALA A 164 11.10 5.23 -12.50
CA ALA A 164 10.63 4.46 -13.65
C ALA A 164 11.71 4.25 -14.73
N ASN A 165 12.58 5.24 -14.92
CA ASN A 165 13.68 5.19 -15.87
C ASN A 165 14.98 4.63 -15.26
N GLN A 166 14.92 4.03 -14.06
CA GLN A 166 16.07 3.45 -13.36
C GLN A 166 17.24 4.43 -13.17
N GLN A 167 16.91 5.70 -12.92
CA GLN A 167 17.87 6.78 -12.75
C GLN A 167 18.20 7.08 -11.28
N SER A 168 17.55 6.41 -10.33
CA SER A 168 17.82 6.52 -8.89
C SER A 168 18.55 5.28 -8.37
N SER A 169 19.60 5.45 -7.58
CA SER A 169 20.28 4.35 -6.89
C SER A 169 20.76 4.73 -5.49
N ILE A 170 20.76 3.75 -4.58
CA ILE A 170 21.42 3.85 -3.27
C ILE A 170 22.69 2.98 -3.35
N ARG A 171 23.83 3.56 -3.00
CA ARG A 171 25.14 2.93 -3.11
C ARG A 171 25.83 2.84 -1.76
N VAL A 172 26.42 1.69 -1.46
CA VAL A 172 27.21 1.43 -0.26
C VAL A 172 28.62 0.95 -0.65
N PRO A 173 29.62 0.99 0.26
CA PRO A 173 30.96 0.50 -0.06
C PRO A 173 30.98 -0.96 -0.53
N ASN A 174 31.98 -1.34 -1.33
CA ASN A 174 32.14 -2.70 -1.89
C ASN A 174 32.13 -3.82 -0.83
N GLN A 175 32.54 -3.49 0.39
CA GLN A 175 32.44 -4.36 1.56
C GLN A 175 31.72 -3.63 2.68
N ALA A 176 30.48 -3.24 2.42
CA ALA A 176 29.66 -2.54 3.39
C ALA A 176 29.58 -3.31 4.71
N SER A 177 29.88 -2.59 5.79
CA SER A 177 29.69 -3.06 7.16
C SER A 177 28.20 -3.27 7.45
N ASN A 178 27.89 -4.03 8.50
CA ASN A 178 26.52 -4.23 8.94
C ASN A 178 25.82 -2.89 9.30
N ALA A 179 26.58 -1.91 9.81
CA ALA A 179 26.06 -0.58 10.13
C ALA A 179 25.73 0.23 8.87
N GLU A 180 26.55 0.16 7.82
CA GLU A 180 26.29 0.83 6.54
C GLU A 180 25.09 0.21 5.82
N LEU A 181 24.95 -1.12 5.85
CA LEU A 181 23.75 -1.79 5.36
C LEU A 181 22.50 -1.42 6.17
N THR A 182 22.63 -1.33 7.50
CA THR A 182 21.52 -0.88 8.35
C THR A 182 21.11 0.55 7.98
N ALA A 183 22.08 1.45 7.81
CA ALA A 183 21.83 2.83 7.42
C ALA A 183 21.21 2.93 6.01
N SER A 184 21.69 2.16 5.05
CA SER A 184 21.12 2.16 3.69
C SER A 184 19.70 1.60 3.64
N MET A 185 19.36 0.60 4.47
CA MET A 185 17.97 0.13 4.60
C MET A 185 17.06 1.17 5.26
N ILE A 186 17.58 1.94 6.23
CA ILE A 186 16.84 3.08 6.79
C ILE A 186 16.54 4.10 5.69
N VAL A 187 17.51 4.45 4.84
CA VAL A 187 17.30 5.34 3.68
C VAL A 187 16.29 4.73 2.72
N LEU A 188 16.52 3.51 2.21
CA LEU A 188 15.66 2.85 1.23
C LEU A 188 14.21 2.82 1.67
N THR A 189 13.98 2.49 2.94
CA THR A 189 12.61 2.38 3.44
C THR A 189 11.92 3.72 3.68
N GLY A 190 12.68 4.77 4.02
CA GLY A 190 12.13 6.14 4.04
C GLY A 190 11.73 6.63 2.65
N GLU A 191 12.49 6.24 1.63
CA GLU A 191 12.20 6.56 0.22
C GLU A 191 11.05 5.71 -0.32
N SER A 192 11.03 4.40 -0.07
CA SER A 192 9.97 3.54 -0.61
C SER A 192 8.58 3.88 -0.05
N ARG A 193 8.49 4.45 1.14
CA ARG A 193 7.25 5.02 1.69
C ARG A 193 6.55 6.02 0.74
N VAL A 194 7.32 6.78 -0.05
CA VAL A 194 6.77 7.83 -0.94
C VAL A 194 6.63 7.38 -2.40
N ILE A 195 7.09 6.17 -2.72
CA ILE A 195 6.95 5.56 -4.05
C ILE A 195 5.53 5.00 -4.18
N THR A 196 4.73 5.61 -5.07
CA THR A 196 3.33 5.20 -5.30
C THR A 196 3.19 4.13 -6.39
N THR A 197 4.28 3.73 -7.07
CA THR A 197 4.25 2.73 -8.13
C THR A 197 4.47 1.33 -7.57
N GLU A 198 3.61 0.36 -7.92
CA GLU A 198 3.64 -1.00 -7.38
C GLU A 198 4.61 -1.95 -8.11
N ASN A 199 5.45 -1.44 -9.00
CA ASN A 199 6.33 -2.24 -9.86
C ASN A 199 7.73 -1.66 -10.04
N GLN A 200 8.06 -0.62 -9.27
CA GLN A 200 9.37 0.03 -9.34
C GLN A 200 9.93 0.21 -7.94
N GLN A 201 11.25 0.20 -7.84
CA GLN A 201 11.99 0.32 -6.60
C GLN A 201 13.34 0.99 -6.84
N ILE A 202 13.93 1.52 -5.78
CA ILE A 202 15.28 2.09 -5.82
C ILE A 202 16.27 0.98 -5.47
N PRO A 203 17.16 0.57 -6.39
CA PRO A 203 18.16 -0.46 -6.10
C PRO A 203 19.15 0.02 -5.06
N VAL A 204 19.46 -0.85 -4.10
CA VAL A 204 20.64 -0.73 -3.24
C VAL A 204 21.72 -1.63 -3.82
N SER A 205 22.91 -1.10 -4.07
CA SER A 205 24.05 -1.86 -4.60
C SER A 205 25.38 -1.37 -4.03
N ASP A 206 26.44 -2.11 -4.29
CA ASP A 206 27.78 -1.63 -3.97
C ASP A 206 28.26 -0.51 -4.90
N MET A 207 29.34 0.15 -4.49
CA MET A 207 29.96 1.24 -5.23
C MET A 207 30.66 0.76 -6.51
N ALA A 208 30.98 -0.52 -6.69
CA ALA A 208 31.61 -1.02 -7.89
C ALA A 208 30.60 -1.24 -9.03
N ASP A 209 29.33 -1.48 -8.69
CA ASP A 209 28.25 -1.78 -9.62
C ASP A 209 28.16 -0.77 -10.79
N SER A 210 28.23 -1.31 -12.01
CA SER A 210 28.31 -0.50 -13.22
C SER A 210 26.97 0.11 -13.63
N THR A 211 25.86 -0.54 -13.28
CA THR A 211 24.50 -0.05 -13.57
C THR A 211 24.17 1.12 -12.65
N ALA A 212 24.44 0.98 -11.35
CA ALA A 212 24.21 2.02 -10.34
C ALA A 212 25.10 3.25 -10.56
N LYS A 213 26.31 3.10 -11.12
CA LYS A 213 27.16 4.23 -11.54
C LYS A 213 26.56 5.07 -12.67
N LYS A 214 25.74 4.46 -13.53
CA LYS A 214 25.07 5.15 -14.66
C LYS A 214 23.78 5.87 -14.23
N ALA A 215 23.28 5.60 -13.02
CA ALA A 215 22.11 6.29 -12.49
C ALA A 215 22.40 7.80 -12.36
N GLY A 216 21.49 8.64 -12.87
CA GLY A 216 21.64 10.09 -12.80
C GLY A 216 21.59 10.66 -11.38
N TYR A 217 20.84 10.02 -10.48
CA TYR A 217 20.65 10.44 -9.09
C TYR A 217 21.07 9.34 -8.14
N GLN A 218 22.00 9.65 -7.24
CA GLN A 218 22.66 8.65 -6.41
C GLN A 218 22.69 9.10 -4.95
N VAL A 219 22.25 8.24 -4.05
CA VAL A 219 22.50 8.40 -2.60
C VAL A 219 23.62 7.45 -2.22
N ILE A 220 24.69 7.98 -1.64
CA ILE A 220 25.82 7.19 -1.15
C ILE A 220 25.76 7.17 0.38
N VAL A 221 25.72 5.98 0.97
CA VAL A 221 25.68 5.79 2.43
C VAL A 221 26.93 5.03 2.86
N ALA A 222 27.83 5.69 3.59
CA ALA A 222 29.10 5.09 4.01
C ALA A 222 29.68 5.79 5.24
N ARG A 223 30.44 5.05 6.06
CA ARG A 223 31.36 5.69 7.01
C ARG A 223 32.39 6.51 6.24
N TYR A 224 32.87 7.60 6.83
CA TYR A 224 33.80 8.51 6.19
C TYR A 224 35.06 7.80 5.67
N ASP A 225 35.61 6.88 6.46
CA ASP A 225 36.81 6.12 6.13
C ASP A 225 36.59 5.04 5.04
N HIS A 226 35.34 4.69 4.75
CA HIS A 226 34.96 3.76 3.68
C HIS A 226 34.55 4.47 2.37
N LEU A 227 34.47 5.81 2.35
CA LEU A 227 34.27 6.57 1.12
C LEU A 227 35.52 6.50 0.23
N ASP A 228 35.33 6.53 -1.09
CA ASP A 228 36.45 6.72 -2.03
C ASP A 228 37.18 8.04 -1.78
N ARG A 229 38.50 8.08 -2.02
CA ARG A 229 39.35 9.27 -1.77
C ARG A 229 38.80 10.56 -2.41
N ALA A 230 38.20 10.46 -3.59
CA ALA A 230 37.62 11.60 -4.29
C ALA A 230 36.42 12.21 -3.54
N LEU A 231 35.64 11.37 -2.86
CA LEU A 231 34.51 11.78 -2.02
C LEU A 231 35.00 12.23 -0.64
N GLN A 232 35.96 11.54 -0.03
CA GLN A 232 36.55 11.93 1.27
C GLN A 232 37.06 13.38 1.26
N ARG A 233 37.70 13.81 0.16
CA ARG A 233 38.18 15.20 -0.02
C ARG A 233 37.07 16.24 -0.10
N ARG A 234 35.81 15.83 -0.25
CA ARG A 234 34.64 16.72 -0.22
C ARG A 234 34.13 17.01 1.19
N PHE A 235 34.75 16.46 2.22
CA PHE A 235 34.36 16.64 3.62
C PHE A 235 35.59 17.02 4.44
N ASP A 236 35.41 17.96 5.37
CA ASP A 236 36.37 18.14 6.44
C ASP A 236 36.10 17.08 7.51
N ARG A 237 37.13 16.29 7.84
CA ARG A 237 37.02 15.26 8.88
C ARG A 237 36.75 15.87 10.26
N GLN A 238 37.20 17.11 10.51
CA GLN A 238 36.96 17.82 11.77
C GLN A 238 35.47 18.07 11.99
N ASP A 239 34.75 18.46 10.94
CA ASP A 239 33.31 18.71 10.97
C ASP A 239 32.51 17.44 11.34
N LEU A 240 33.08 16.25 11.13
CA LEU A 240 32.42 14.96 11.37
C LEU A 240 32.68 14.39 12.78
N ARG A 241 33.45 15.09 13.64
CA ARG A 241 33.81 14.58 14.97
C ARG A 241 32.62 14.34 15.90
N GLN A 242 31.60 15.20 15.84
CA GLN A 242 30.44 15.18 16.74
C GLN A 242 29.09 15.06 16.00
N GLN A 243 29.14 14.91 14.68
CA GLN A 243 27.97 14.90 13.82
C GLN A 243 28.25 14.11 12.54
N GLY A 244 27.21 13.57 11.92
CA GLY A 244 27.27 13.17 10.52
C GLY A 244 26.94 14.36 9.61
N GLN A 245 27.20 14.19 8.31
CA GLN A 245 26.91 15.19 7.30
C GLN A 245 26.19 14.56 6.11
N ILE A 246 25.19 15.27 5.62
CA ILE A 246 24.54 15.05 4.35
C ILE A 246 25.06 16.13 3.40
N ARG A 247 25.64 15.74 2.28
CA ARG A 247 26.19 16.71 1.32
C ARG A 247 25.78 16.36 -0.10
N PHE A 248 25.15 17.32 -0.76
CA PHE A 248 24.77 17.24 -2.15
C PHE A 248 25.84 17.88 -3.05
N PHE A 249 26.19 17.20 -4.14
CA PHE A 249 27.08 17.72 -5.17
C PHE A 249 26.69 17.24 -6.57
N LYS A 250 27.17 17.98 -7.56
CA LYS A 250 26.90 17.75 -8.99
C LYS A 250 28.20 17.46 -9.72
N THR A 251 28.23 16.39 -10.50
CA THR A 251 29.39 16.02 -11.33
C THR A 251 28.90 15.61 -12.71
N LYS A 252 29.18 16.42 -13.74
CA LYS A 252 28.92 16.15 -15.18
C LYS A 252 27.78 15.13 -15.45
N GLY A 253 26.53 15.55 -15.20
CA GLY A 253 25.33 14.74 -15.49
C GLY A 253 24.89 13.77 -14.38
N THR A 254 25.66 13.66 -13.30
CA THR A 254 25.33 12.90 -12.09
C THR A 254 25.11 13.83 -10.90
N TYR A 255 24.06 13.55 -10.14
CA TYR A 255 23.64 14.24 -8.94
C TYR A 255 23.81 13.29 -7.76
N THR A 256 24.62 13.65 -6.78
CA THR A 256 24.98 12.73 -5.70
C THR A 256 24.77 13.37 -4.34
N LEU A 257 24.04 12.67 -3.49
CA LEU A 257 23.90 12.96 -2.08
C LEU A 257 24.73 11.96 -1.29
N VAL A 258 25.75 12.42 -0.58
CA VAL A 258 26.55 11.57 0.32
C VAL A 258 26.06 11.75 1.75
N VAL A 259 25.79 10.63 2.40
CA VAL A 259 25.39 10.48 3.81
C VAL A 259 26.56 9.83 4.53
N THR A 260 27.26 10.57 5.39
CA THR A 260 28.48 10.07 6.02
C THR A 260 28.65 10.51 7.47
N ALA A 261 29.39 9.72 8.24
CA ALA A 261 29.78 10.00 9.61
C ALA A 261 31.04 9.21 10.00
N LEU A 262 31.67 9.57 11.12
CA LEU A 262 32.81 8.81 11.67
C LEU A 262 32.40 7.56 12.46
N THR A 263 31.15 7.50 12.94
CA THR A 263 30.66 6.40 13.79
C THR A 263 29.36 5.81 13.25
N ASP A 264 29.14 4.53 13.54
CA ASP A 264 27.94 3.78 13.12
C ASP A 264 26.65 4.42 13.64
N GLN A 265 26.67 4.90 14.88
CA GLN A 265 25.52 5.54 15.50
C GLN A 265 25.16 6.86 14.80
N LEU A 266 26.16 7.71 14.51
CA LEU A 266 25.93 8.95 13.78
C LEU A 266 25.53 8.68 12.32
N LEU A 267 26.08 7.65 11.67
CA LEU A 267 25.69 7.27 10.32
C LEU A 267 24.21 6.85 10.27
N GLN A 268 23.76 5.99 11.19
CA GLN A 268 22.34 5.60 11.28
C GLN A 268 21.43 6.79 11.63
N LYS A 269 21.89 7.72 12.47
CA LYS A 269 21.16 8.95 12.79
C LYS A 269 21.01 9.85 11.55
N THR A 270 22.07 10.02 10.79
CA THR A 270 22.11 10.79 9.54
C THR A 270 21.24 10.14 8.46
N ALA A 271 21.27 8.81 8.35
CA ALA A 271 20.36 8.06 7.49
C ALA A 271 18.89 8.23 7.88
N ARG A 272 18.56 8.32 9.18
CA ARG A 272 17.19 8.63 9.63
C ARG A 272 16.73 10.03 9.22
N PHE A 273 17.63 11.00 9.17
CA PHE A 273 17.30 12.33 8.64
C PHE A 273 16.89 12.21 7.17
N VAL A 274 17.66 11.49 6.35
CA VAL A 274 17.30 11.26 4.93
C VAL A 274 16.00 10.48 4.78
N ALA A 275 15.76 9.51 5.65
CA ALA A 275 14.51 8.74 5.68
C ALA A 275 13.28 9.55 6.16
N ASN A 276 13.44 10.83 6.49
CA ASN A 276 12.36 11.73 6.86
C ASN A 276 12.11 12.72 5.72
N GLN A 277 11.00 12.50 5.01
CA GLN A 277 10.59 13.31 3.86
C GLN A 277 10.47 14.80 4.22
N GLU A 278 9.86 15.11 5.37
CA GLU A 278 9.64 16.49 5.81
C GLU A 278 10.97 17.23 5.98
N LEU A 279 11.94 16.61 6.65
CA LEU A 279 13.29 17.16 6.81
C LEU A 279 14.01 17.34 5.48
N MET A 280 13.88 16.37 4.57
CA MET A 280 14.48 16.46 3.23
C MET A 280 13.87 17.61 2.42
N GLN A 281 12.56 17.83 2.52
CA GLN A 281 11.85 18.93 1.84
C GLN A 281 12.16 20.32 2.44
N GLU A 282 12.42 20.39 3.74
CA GLU A 282 12.84 21.61 4.44
C GLU A 282 14.31 22.00 4.16
N SER A 283 15.14 21.02 3.78
CA SER A 283 16.60 21.19 3.58
C SER A 283 16.93 22.04 2.34
N SER A 284 17.04 23.35 2.56
CA SER A 284 17.25 24.34 1.50
C SER A 284 18.71 24.55 1.08
N HIS A 285 19.65 23.96 1.80
CA HIS A 285 21.09 24.08 1.54
C HIS A 285 21.67 22.81 0.89
N ALA A 286 22.92 22.89 0.43
CA ALA A 286 23.66 21.76 -0.15
C ALA A 286 24.26 20.83 0.92
N VAL A 287 24.28 21.27 2.18
CA VAL A 287 24.91 20.57 3.30
C VAL A 287 23.95 20.63 4.49
N GLU A 288 23.74 19.49 5.14
CA GLU A 288 23.06 19.40 6.44
C GLU A 288 23.93 18.64 7.42
N ASN A 289 24.02 19.14 8.65
CA ASN A 289 24.78 18.52 9.74
C ASN A 289 23.82 17.85 10.73
N VAL A 290 24.09 16.60 11.08
CA VAL A 290 23.22 15.78 11.93
C VAL A 290 24.00 15.33 13.16
N SER A 291 23.75 15.98 14.29
CA SER A 291 24.33 15.60 15.57
C SER A 291 23.52 14.50 16.26
N ALA A 292 24.02 13.99 17.38
CA ALA A 292 23.26 13.06 18.22
C ALA A 292 21.94 13.67 18.72
N GLN A 293 21.89 15.00 18.88
CA GLN A 293 20.74 15.75 19.40
C GLN A 293 19.73 16.14 18.30
N THR A 294 20.11 16.14 17.03
CA THR A 294 19.18 16.44 15.91
C THR A 294 17.97 15.50 15.97
N ARG A 295 16.75 16.05 15.91
CA ARG A 295 15.53 15.23 15.85
C ARG A 295 15.33 14.76 14.42
N THR A 296 15.36 13.45 14.23
CA THR A 296 15.33 12.80 12.89
C THR A 296 14.14 11.85 12.76
N PHE A 297 13.23 11.84 13.72
CA PHE A 297 12.04 10.99 13.66
C PHE A 297 11.01 11.61 12.73
N THR A 298 10.25 10.80 11.99
CA THR A 298 9.11 11.28 11.19
C THR A 298 7.93 11.69 12.08
N SER A 299 6.99 12.48 11.59
CA SER A 299 5.78 12.77 12.36
C SER A 299 4.97 11.49 12.61
N ASP A 300 4.46 11.29 13.83
CA ASP A 300 3.51 10.21 14.11
C ASP A 300 2.11 10.70 13.74
N LEU A 301 1.67 10.40 12.51
CA LEU A 301 0.26 10.58 12.14
C LEU A 301 -0.58 9.63 12.99
N HIS A 302 -1.16 10.13 14.07
CA HIS A 302 -2.12 9.40 14.89
C HIS A 302 -3.40 9.26 14.06
N TYR A 303 -3.53 8.14 13.36
CA TYR A 303 -4.80 7.78 12.76
C TYR A 303 -5.79 7.44 13.85
N GLN A 304 -6.77 8.33 14.05
CA GLN A 304 -7.81 8.18 15.06
C GLN A 304 -8.84 7.10 14.70
N GLY A 305 -8.61 6.31 13.64
CA GLY A 305 -9.56 5.32 13.16
C GLY A 305 -10.55 5.88 12.13
N HIS A 306 -10.45 7.17 11.78
CA HIS A 306 -11.38 7.85 10.87
C HIS A 306 -10.64 8.52 9.71
N TYR A 307 -11.12 8.29 8.50
CA TYR A 307 -10.67 8.96 7.27
C TYR A 307 -11.82 9.81 6.72
N GLN A 308 -11.61 11.11 6.57
CA GLN A 308 -12.59 12.01 5.98
C GLN A 308 -12.61 11.82 4.45
N LEU A 309 -13.78 11.53 3.87
CA LEU A 309 -13.88 11.21 2.44
C LEU A 309 -13.67 12.45 1.55
N THR A 310 -14.15 13.62 1.98
CA THR A 310 -13.98 14.89 1.27
C THR A 310 -13.87 16.05 2.26
N THR A 311 -13.10 17.08 1.93
CA THR A 311 -12.96 18.31 2.73
C THR A 311 -13.98 19.39 2.32
N THR A 312 -14.67 19.21 1.20
CA THR A 312 -15.68 20.13 0.66
C THR A 312 -16.95 19.37 0.26
N ALA A 313 -18.09 20.04 0.16
CA ALA A 313 -19.31 19.38 -0.29
C ALA A 313 -19.18 18.99 -1.78
N ASP A 314 -19.22 17.69 -2.06
CA ASP A 314 -19.10 17.16 -3.42
C ASP A 314 -20.48 17.09 -4.06
N LYS A 315 -20.82 18.10 -4.87
CA LYS A 315 -22.11 18.21 -5.55
C LYS A 315 -22.12 17.44 -6.88
N LEU A 316 -23.03 16.50 -7.00
CA LEU A 316 -23.38 15.76 -8.21
C LEU A 316 -24.69 16.32 -8.78
N THR A 317 -24.75 16.53 -10.10
CA THR A 317 -25.90 17.14 -10.79
C THR A 317 -26.30 16.32 -12.00
N GLY A 318 -27.61 16.17 -12.22
CA GLY A 318 -28.18 15.43 -13.33
C GLY A 318 -29.03 14.26 -12.86
N ALA A 319 -29.99 13.86 -13.70
CA ALA A 319 -30.89 12.75 -13.42
C ALA A 319 -30.19 11.41 -13.66
N GLY A 320 -30.73 10.35 -13.05
CA GLY A 320 -30.21 8.98 -13.20
C GLY A 320 -29.03 8.69 -12.30
N HIS A 321 -28.14 7.80 -12.73
CA HIS A 321 -27.02 7.31 -11.93
C HIS A 321 -25.88 8.34 -11.88
N GLN A 322 -25.50 8.76 -10.69
CA GLN A 322 -24.36 9.64 -10.44
C GLN A 322 -23.39 8.94 -9.48
N GLU A 323 -22.08 9.09 -9.68
CA GLU A 323 -21.12 8.49 -8.77
C GLU A 323 -19.96 9.40 -8.41
N ARG A 324 -19.39 9.14 -7.25
CA ARG A 324 -18.19 9.80 -6.75
C ARG A 324 -17.30 8.77 -6.06
N SER A 325 -16.03 8.76 -6.44
CA SER A 325 -15.03 7.86 -5.87
C SER A 325 -14.06 8.63 -4.98
N TYR A 326 -13.81 8.09 -3.79
CA TYR A 326 -12.87 8.58 -2.80
C TYR A 326 -11.77 7.55 -2.61
N PHE A 327 -10.53 7.99 -2.74
CA PHE A 327 -9.37 7.14 -2.47
C PHE A 327 -9.01 7.25 -1.00
N VAL A 328 -9.18 6.16 -0.27
CA VAL A 328 -8.83 6.08 1.16
C VAL A 328 -7.47 5.42 1.27
N SER A 329 -6.47 6.15 1.74
CA SER A 329 -5.16 5.59 2.11
C SER A 329 -5.10 5.43 3.62
N LEU A 330 -4.87 4.20 4.07
CA LEU A 330 -4.79 3.85 5.47
C LEU A 330 -3.34 3.86 5.95
N PRO A 331 -3.08 4.58 7.04
CA PRO A 331 -1.90 4.35 7.82
C PRO A 331 -1.99 3.01 8.58
N VAL A 332 -1.30 1.99 8.02
CA VAL A 332 -0.57 0.83 8.62
C VAL A 332 -1.25 -0.47 9.05
N ASP A 333 -0.39 -1.51 9.10
CA ASP A 333 -0.29 -2.76 9.89
C ASP A 333 -1.56 -3.57 10.26
N ARG A 334 -2.64 -3.32 9.54
CA ARG A 334 -3.99 -3.70 9.98
C ARG A 334 -4.69 -4.55 8.92
N ASN A 335 -4.86 -5.83 9.25
CA ASN A 335 -5.31 -6.86 8.32
C ASN A 335 -6.82 -7.12 8.33
N ASN A 336 -7.64 -6.25 8.94
CA ASN A 336 -9.03 -6.60 9.14
C ASN A 336 -9.97 -5.39 9.13
N ALA A 337 -10.99 -5.44 8.26
CA ALA A 337 -12.10 -4.50 8.18
C ALA A 337 -13.24 -4.79 9.18
N ASP A 338 -13.18 -5.86 9.97
CA ASP A 338 -14.23 -6.29 10.90
C ASP A 338 -14.76 -5.13 11.75
N GLY A 339 -16.01 -4.73 11.51
CA GLY A 339 -16.69 -3.66 12.25
C GLY A 339 -16.36 -2.25 11.78
N SER A 340 -15.59 -2.10 10.70
CA SER A 340 -15.39 -0.82 10.01
C SER A 340 -16.69 -0.31 9.41
N GLN A 341 -16.87 1.00 9.39
CA GLN A 341 -18.07 1.66 8.90
C GLN A 341 -17.73 2.75 7.90
N ILE A 342 -18.57 2.92 6.89
CA ILE A 342 -18.57 4.11 6.04
C ILE A 342 -19.86 4.85 6.34
N THR A 343 -19.74 6.11 6.75
CA THR A 343 -20.86 7.02 7.03
C THR A 343 -20.85 8.13 6.00
N LEU A 344 -21.93 8.21 5.23
CA LEU A 344 -22.19 9.29 4.28
C LEU A 344 -23.22 10.24 4.85
N HIS A 345 -22.90 11.53 4.82
CA HIS A 345 -23.88 12.59 5.06
C HIS A 345 -24.27 13.18 3.71
N LEU A 346 -25.57 13.13 3.41
CA LEU A 346 -26.10 13.43 2.08
C LEU A 346 -27.12 14.55 2.15
N ARG A 347 -27.14 15.37 1.11
CA ARG A 347 -28.28 16.26 0.79
C ARG A 347 -28.68 16.05 -0.65
N TYR A 348 -29.95 16.20 -0.99
CA TYR A 348 -30.44 15.95 -2.34
C TYR A 348 -31.72 16.69 -2.66
N SER A 349 -32.02 16.83 -3.95
CA SER A 349 -33.22 17.53 -4.40
C SER A 349 -34.50 16.85 -3.93
N LYS A 350 -35.50 17.66 -3.55
CA LYS A 350 -36.85 17.19 -3.17
C LYS A 350 -37.75 16.81 -4.36
N ASN A 351 -37.30 17.05 -5.59
CA ASN A 351 -38.04 16.71 -6.82
C ASN A 351 -37.70 15.31 -7.38
N LEU A 352 -36.96 14.51 -6.61
CA LEU A 352 -36.65 13.13 -6.97
C LEU A 352 -37.91 12.25 -6.91
N ASP A 353 -37.88 11.19 -7.71
CA ASP A 353 -38.80 10.06 -7.54
C ASP A 353 -38.29 9.16 -6.41
N PHE A 354 -38.76 9.42 -5.18
CA PHE A 354 -38.30 8.71 -3.99
C PHE A 354 -38.68 7.22 -3.93
N ASP A 355 -39.58 6.76 -4.81
CA ASP A 355 -39.90 5.32 -4.90
C ASP A 355 -38.72 4.53 -5.50
N SER A 356 -37.87 5.19 -6.29
CA SER A 356 -36.74 4.56 -7.00
C SER A 356 -35.38 5.20 -6.68
N ALA A 357 -35.34 6.29 -5.91
CA ALA A 357 -34.11 6.98 -5.55
C ALA A 357 -33.31 6.19 -4.50
N LEU A 358 -32.02 5.96 -4.76
CA LEU A 358 -31.16 5.06 -3.97
C LEU A 358 -29.76 5.64 -3.82
N ALA A 359 -29.16 5.47 -2.63
CA ALA A 359 -27.73 5.62 -2.42
C ALA A 359 -27.09 4.26 -2.17
N THR A 360 -25.98 3.95 -2.85
CA THR A 360 -25.23 2.70 -2.70
C THR A 360 -23.75 2.98 -2.46
N VAL A 361 -23.15 2.25 -1.51
CA VAL A 361 -21.73 2.33 -1.19
C VAL A 361 -21.01 1.09 -1.68
N TYR A 362 -19.92 1.29 -2.42
CA TYR A 362 -19.00 0.26 -2.87
C TYR A 362 -17.62 0.45 -2.23
N VAL A 363 -16.95 -0.66 -1.92
CA VAL A 363 -15.55 -0.70 -1.49
C VAL A 363 -14.79 -1.65 -2.42
N ASN A 364 -13.77 -1.16 -3.12
CA ASN A 364 -13.03 -1.92 -4.13
C ASN A 364 -13.97 -2.69 -5.07
N ASP A 365 -14.96 -1.97 -5.61
CA ASP A 365 -16.02 -2.45 -6.51
C ASP A 365 -17.01 -3.48 -5.93
N THR A 366 -16.86 -3.86 -4.67
CA THR A 366 -17.85 -4.70 -3.96
C THR A 366 -18.92 -3.83 -3.32
N ALA A 367 -20.20 -4.07 -3.64
CA ALA A 367 -21.32 -3.38 -3.01
C ALA A 367 -21.42 -3.76 -1.52
N ILE A 368 -21.36 -2.77 -0.64
CA ILE A 368 -21.36 -2.97 0.82
C ILE A 368 -22.75 -2.76 1.41
N GLY A 369 -23.50 -1.80 0.89
CA GLY A 369 -24.87 -1.53 1.33
C GLY A 369 -25.50 -0.38 0.57
N SER A 370 -26.81 -0.26 0.69
CA SER A 370 -27.61 0.79 0.05
C SER A 370 -28.75 1.27 0.95
N GLN A 371 -29.29 2.45 0.64
CA GLN A 371 -30.42 3.07 1.33
C GLN A 371 -31.28 3.86 0.36
N HIS A 372 -32.60 3.71 0.45
CA HIS A 372 -33.55 4.56 -0.26
C HIS A 372 -33.46 6.02 0.20
N LEU A 373 -33.44 6.94 -0.75
CA LEU A 373 -33.54 8.37 -0.48
C LEU A 373 -35.00 8.74 -0.22
N THR A 374 -35.26 9.72 0.64
CA THR A 374 -36.64 10.11 1.00
C THR A 374 -36.79 11.62 1.10
N ALA A 375 -37.97 12.14 0.72
CA ALA A 375 -38.26 13.57 0.80
C ALA A 375 -38.02 14.17 2.20
N LYS A 376 -38.31 13.39 3.26
CA LYS A 376 -38.16 13.82 4.66
C LYS A 376 -36.71 14.04 5.08
N ARG A 377 -35.76 13.31 4.49
CA ARG A 377 -34.33 13.38 4.85
C ARG A 377 -33.49 14.18 3.85
N ALA A 378 -34.10 14.69 2.79
CA ALA A 378 -33.41 15.36 1.68
C ALA A 378 -32.42 16.49 2.06
N ASP A 379 -32.65 17.18 3.19
CA ASP A 379 -31.77 18.27 3.62
C ASP A 379 -30.63 17.81 4.54
N ASN A 380 -30.69 16.60 5.10
CA ASN A 380 -29.71 16.04 6.05
C ASN A 380 -29.92 14.52 6.23
N ASP A 381 -29.60 13.73 5.22
CA ASP A 381 -29.69 12.27 5.30
C ASP A 381 -28.35 11.68 5.75
N THR A 382 -28.41 10.48 6.32
CA THR A 382 -27.22 9.74 6.73
C THR A 382 -27.37 8.28 6.36
N LEU A 383 -26.36 7.76 5.65
CA LEU A 383 -26.23 6.34 5.32
C LEU A 383 -24.97 5.80 6.01
N THR A 384 -25.13 4.83 6.89
CA THR A 384 -24.00 4.11 7.49
C THR A 384 -24.01 2.66 7.04
N VAL A 385 -22.93 2.22 6.41
CA VAL A 385 -22.73 0.83 6.01
C VAL A 385 -21.58 0.21 6.81
N THR A 386 -21.74 -1.04 7.24
CA THR A 386 -20.69 -1.78 7.96
C THR A 386 -20.01 -2.75 6.99
N LEU A 387 -18.68 -2.75 6.97
CA LEU A 387 -17.92 -3.64 6.10
C LEU A 387 -18.05 -5.11 6.57
N PRO A 388 -18.18 -6.06 5.63
CA PRO A 388 -18.26 -7.49 5.95
C PRO A 388 -17.03 -7.98 6.72
N LYS A 389 -17.25 -8.98 7.58
CA LYS A 389 -16.14 -9.60 8.31
C LYS A 389 -15.17 -10.29 7.35
N GLY A 390 -13.87 -10.13 7.60
CA GLY A 390 -12.81 -10.73 6.79
C GLY A 390 -12.59 -10.11 5.40
N MET A 391 -13.25 -8.99 5.07
CA MET A 391 -12.94 -8.22 3.88
C MET A 391 -11.50 -7.67 3.98
N ALA A 392 -10.66 -8.02 3.00
CA ALA A 392 -9.31 -7.50 2.91
C ALA A 392 -9.33 -6.05 2.40
N LEU A 393 -8.86 -5.12 3.23
CA LEU A 393 -8.55 -3.75 2.81
C LEU A 393 -7.04 -3.68 2.59
N GLY A 394 -6.61 -3.23 1.41
CA GLY A 394 -5.20 -2.95 1.13
C GLY A 394 -4.69 -1.71 1.88
N HIS A 395 -3.45 -1.28 1.61
CA HIS A 395 -2.92 0.01 2.10
C HIS A 395 -3.80 1.19 1.67
N SER A 396 -4.45 1.04 0.52
CA SER A 396 -5.49 1.93 0.06
C SER A 396 -6.66 1.14 -0.49
N PHE A 397 -7.84 1.76 -0.46
CA PHE A 397 -9.04 1.23 -1.09
C PHE A 397 -9.87 2.38 -1.62
N THR A 398 -10.71 2.09 -2.60
CA THR A 398 -11.63 3.08 -3.16
C THR A 398 -13.01 2.91 -2.55
N VAL A 399 -13.54 3.99 -1.96
CA VAL A 399 -14.94 4.11 -1.59
C VAL A 399 -15.67 4.79 -2.73
N ARG A 400 -16.55 4.08 -3.43
CA ARG A 400 -17.38 4.64 -4.51
C ARG A 400 -18.81 4.77 -4.02
N VAL A 401 -19.32 5.99 -4.08
CA VAL A 401 -20.70 6.35 -3.70
C VAL A 401 -21.49 6.53 -4.98
N ALA A 402 -22.51 5.71 -5.17
CA ALA A 402 -23.45 5.81 -6.26
C ALA A 402 -24.80 6.35 -5.76
N LEU A 403 -25.35 7.32 -6.48
CA LEU A 403 -26.63 7.96 -6.21
C LEU A 403 -27.51 7.84 -7.45
N ASP A 404 -28.59 7.07 -7.34
CA ASP A 404 -29.63 6.97 -8.36
C ASP A 404 -30.65 8.09 -8.10
N LEU A 405 -30.69 9.07 -9.00
CA LEU A 405 -31.46 10.31 -8.90
C LEU A 405 -32.56 10.40 -9.97
N PRO A 406 -33.58 9.51 -9.96
CA PRO A 406 -34.70 9.59 -10.89
C PRO A 406 -35.59 10.80 -10.58
N ILE A 407 -36.27 11.34 -11.59
CA ILE A 407 -37.27 12.40 -11.45
C ILE A 407 -38.58 11.96 -12.10
N ARG A 408 -39.72 12.37 -11.54
CA ARG A 408 -41.06 12.06 -12.11
C ARG A 408 -41.43 12.89 -13.35
N GLN A 409 -40.55 13.78 -13.81
CA GLN A 409 -40.83 14.71 -14.91
C GLN A 409 -40.49 14.11 -16.30
N PRO A 410 -41.14 14.57 -17.39
CA PRO A 410 -40.97 13.98 -18.72
C PRO A 410 -39.53 14.08 -19.24
N ALA A 411 -39.14 13.10 -20.07
CA ALA A 411 -37.80 12.86 -20.64
C ALA A 411 -37.16 14.03 -21.44
N ASN A 412 -37.81 15.20 -21.50
CA ASN A 412 -37.40 16.41 -22.21
C ASN A 412 -36.88 17.52 -21.27
N SER A 413 -36.73 17.26 -19.97
CA SER A 413 -36.03 18.17 -19.04
C SER A 413 -34.57 18.33 -19.48
N THR A 414 -34.24 19.50 -20.04
CA THR A 414 -32.87 19.86 -20.46
C THR A 414 -32.02 20.46 -19.33
N ASN A 415 -32.57 20.57 -18.11
CA ASN A 415 -31.88 21.21 -16.99
C ASN A 415 -30.86 20.26 -16.36
N ILE A 416 -29.62 20.33 -16.84
CA ILE A 416 -28.48 19.55 -16.34
C ILE A 416 -28.08 19.86 -14.89
N GLN A 417 -28.65 20.91 -14.28
CA GLN A 417 -28.36 21.32 -12.89
C GLN A 417 -29.33 20.71 -11.87
N THR A 418 -30.38 20.00 -12.31
CA THR A 418 -31.35 19.31 -11.45
C THR A 418 -31.73 17.95 -12.03
N PRO A 419 -31.95 16.92 -11.19
CA PRO A 419 -31.78 16.93 -9.74
C PRO A 419 -30.30 17.05 -9.35
N TRP A 420 -30.04 17.28 -8.07
CA TRP A 420 -28.70 17.28 -7.53
C TRP A 420 -28.67 16.46 -6.25
N ALA A 421 -27.48 15.99 -5.90
CA ALA A 421 -27.17 15.47 -4.59
C ALA A 421 -25.77 15.95 -4.19
N SER A 422 -25.51 16.05 -2.89
CA SER A 422 -24.21 16.40 -2.35
C SER A 422 -23.78 15.40 -1.29
N ILE A 423 -22.51 15.05 -1.33
CA ILE A 423 -21.83 14.29 -0.28
C ILE A 423 -21.08 15.31 0.58
N GLU A 424 -21.49 15.42 1.84
CA GLU A 424 -21.03 16.49 2.73
C GLU A 424 -19.65 16.18 3.34
N PRO A 425 -18.87 17.21 3.74
CA PRO A 425 -17.52 17.03 4.31
C PRO A 425 -17.46 16.17 5.56
N SER A 426 -18.56 16.06 6.31
CA SER A 426 -18.63 15.20 7.49
C SER A 426 -18.65 13.70 7.15
N SER A 427 -18.73 13.32 5.87
CA SER A 427 -18.69 11.93 5.42
C SER A 427 -17.33 11.31 5.68
N GLN A 428 -17.31 10.10 6.26
CA GLN A 428 -16.08 9.47 6.74
C GLN A 428 -16.10 7.94 6.62
N ALA A 429 -14.90 7.36 6.51
CA ALA A 429 -14.65 5.94 6.70
C ALA A 429 -14.02 5.72 8.08
N ALA A 430 -14.79 5.14 9.00
CA ALA A 430 -14.32 4.70 10.30
C ALA A 430 -13.76 3.27 10.19
N ILE A 431 -12.44 3.14 10.04
CA ILE A 431 -11.79 1.84 9.88
C ILE A 431 -11.39 1.29 11.24
N GLN A 432 -12.14 0.28 11.68
CA GLN A 432 -11.73 -0.56 12.80
C GLN A 432 -10.62 -1.47 12.33
N SER A 433 -9.60 -1.58 13.15
CA SER A 433 -8.42 -2.34 12.80
C SER A 433 -7.91 -3.13 13.98
N ALA A 434 -7.66 -4.42 13.77
CA ALA A 434 -6.95 -5.26 14.73
C ALA A 434 -5.51 -5.49 14.22
N PRO A 435 -4.50 -5.51 15.10
CA PRO A 435 -3.15 -5.94 14.75
C PRO A 435 -3.20 -7.32 14.07
N GLY A 436 -2.58 -7.44 12.90
CA GLY A 436 -2.47 -8.72 12.20
C GLY A 436 -1.68 -9.73 13.04
N ASN A 437 -2.32 -10.79 13.50
CA ASN A 437 -1.71 -11.84 14.33
C ASN A 437 -1.47 -13.13 13.55
N ASP A 438 -1.64 -13.12 12.22
CA ASP A 438 -1.46 -14.29 11.36
C ASP A 438 -0.01 -14.40 10.89
N LEU A 439 0.66 -15.52 11.12
CA LEU A 439 2.01 -15.84 10.63
C LEU A 439 1.92 -16.47 9.22
N LEU A 440 1.42 -15.68 8.27
CA LEU A 440 1.19 -16.01 6.85
C LEU A 440 1.67 -14.90 5.94
N PHE A 441 1.91 -15.24 4.67
CA PHE A 441 2.22 -14.24 3.65
C PHE A 441 1.06 -13.27 3.36
N SER A 442 -0.18 -13.66 3.64
CA SER A 442 -1.32 -12.73 3.65
C SER A 442 -1.21 -11.61 4.71
N ASN A 443 -0.29 -11.73 5.67
CA ASN A 443 0.06 -10.70 6.67
C ASN A 443 1.50 -10.17 6.50
N TYR A 444 2.15 -10.46 5.37
CA TYR A 444 3.41 -9.82 5.00
C TYR A 444 3.11 -8.47 4.30
N PRO A 445 3.87 -7.40 4.57
CA PRO A 445 5.02 -7.29 5.47
C PRO A 445 4.65 -6.97 6.93
N ASN A 446 3.37 -6.81 7.26
CA ASN A 446 2.87 -6.35 8.56
C ASN A 446 3.42 -7.13 9.77
N LEU A 447 3.77 -8.41 9.60
CA LEU A 447 4.46 -9.22 10.60
C LEU A 447 5.80 -8.65 11.10
N PHE A 448 6.48 -7.86 10.27
CA PHE A 448 7.75 -7.21 10.59
C PHE A 448 7.58 -5.75 11.03
N LEU A 449 6.33 -5.30 11.14
CA LEU A 449 5.96 -3.95 11.51
C LEU A 449 5.19 -3.95 12.84
N LYS A 450 5.29 -2.85 13.57
CA LYS A 450 4.51 -2.57 14.76
C LYS A 450 4.35 -1.06 14.89
N ASN A 451 3.12 -0.59 15.05
CA ASN A 451 2.83 0.84 15.16
C ASN A 451 3.44 1.62 13.99
N SER A 452 3.19 1.13 12.76
CA SER A 452 3.66 1.81 11.56
C SER A 452 5.17 1.81 11.29
N THR A 453 5.98 1.05 12.02
CA THR A 453 7.44 1.05 11.85
C THR A 453 8.03 -0.34 12.06
N TYR A 454 9.29 -0.57 11.67
CA TYR A 454 9.95 -1.87 11.82
C TYR A 454 10.01 -2.32 13.29
N ASP A 455 9.41 -3.48 13.61
CA ASP A 455 9.41 -4.06 14.95
C ASP A 455 10.72 -4.79 15.22
N ASN A 456 11.70 -4.08 15.81
CA ASN A 456 13.01 -4.62 16.20
C ASN A 456 13.50 -5.74 15.27
N LEU A 457 13.72 -5.38 14.01
CA LEU A 457 13.99 -6.31 12.92
C LEU A 457 15.47 -6.70 12.90
N VAL A 458 15.73 -8.01 12.91
CA VAL A 458 17.07 -8.57 12.75
C VAL A 458 17.18 -9.18 11.36
N VAL A 459 18.19 -8.76 10.60
CA VAL A 459 18.51 -9.29 9.28
C VAL A 459 19.81 -10.06 9.37
N VAL A 460 19.82 -11.32 8.95
CA VAL A 460 21.03 -12.13 8.88
C VAL A 460 21.36 -12.37 7.42
N ARG A 461 22.45 -11.74 6.95
CA ARG A 461 22.92 -11.78 5.57
C ARG A 461 23.97 -12.88 5.35
N PRO A 462 24.28 -13.22 4.08
CA PRO A 462 25.52 -13.91 3.73
C PRO A 462 26.75 -13.24 4.32
N LYS A 463 27.77 -14.04 4.68
CA LYS A 463 29.04 -13.52 5.21
C LYS A 463 29.74 -12.57 4.22
N GLN A 464 29.64 -12.87 2.93
CA GLN A 464 30.07 -12.01 1.82
C GLN A 464 28.89 -11.84 0.89
N MET A 465 28.60 -10.60 0.49
CA MET A 465 27.48 -10.29 -0.40
C MET A 465 27.96 -10.10 -1.83
N THR A 466 27.24 -10.69 -2.77
CA THR A 466 27.34 -10.43 -4.21
C THR A 466 26.34 -9.35 -4.65
N GLY A 467 26.39 -8.90 -5.90
CA GLY A 467 25.38 -8.00 -6.47
C GLY A 467 23.95 -8.55 -6.38
N THR A 468 23.77 -9.86 -6.51
CA THR A 468 22.47 -10.55 -6.36
C THR A 468 21.99 -10.59 -4.91
N ASP A 469 22.90 -10.66 -3.94
CA ASP A 469 22.54 -10.53 -2.52
C ASP A 469 22.06 -9.11 -2.17
N TYR A 470 22.66 -8.07 -2.77
CA TYR A 470 22.16 -6.69 -2.65
C TYR A 470 20.76 -6.52 -3.27
N ALA A 471 20.51 -7.15 -4.42
CA ALA A 471 19.19 -7.14 -5.05
C ALA A 471 18.14 -7.88 -4.19
N THR A 472 18.53 -8.99 -3.56
CA THR A 472 17.69 -9.73 -2.58
C THR A 472 17.34 -8.83 -1.40
N LEU A 473 18.33 -8.14 -0.83
CA LEU A 473 18.12 -7.23 0.29
C LEU A 473 17.20 -6.05 -0.10
N THR A 474 17.39 -5.49 -1.30
CA THR A 474 16.50 -4.45 -1.86
C THR A 474 15.06 -4.95 -1.93
N ASN A 475 14.83 -6.14 -2.51
CA ASN A 475 13.50 -6.72 -2.64
C ASN A 475 12.81 -6.91 -1.28
N LEU A 476 13.55 -7.40 -0.27
CA LEU A 476 13.01 -7.60 1.08
C LEU A 476 12.55 -6.29 1.72
N PHE A 477 13.32 -5.22 1.56
CA PHE A 477 13.06 -3.93 2.23
C PHE A 477 12.15 -2.99 1.44
N ASN A 478 11.98 -3.19 0.13
CA ASN A 478 11.11 -2.35 -0.68
C ASN A 478 9.68 -2.33 -0.14
N LEU A 479 9.04 -3.52 -0.07
CA LEU A 479 7.68 -3.65 0.43
C LEU A 479 7.56 -3.30 1.92
N ILE A 480 8.55 -3.70 2.73
CA ILE A 480 8.59 -3.35 4.16
C ILE A 480 8.57 -1.82 4.33
N GLY A 481 9.31 -1.07 3.51
CA GLY A 481 9.33 0.39 3.57
C GLY A 481 8.07 1.05 3.00
N ASN A 482 7.42 0.48 1.98
CA ASN A 482 6.12 0.98 1.52
C ASN A 482 5.07 0.97 2.65
N TYR A 483 5.17 0.01 3.58
CA TYR A 483 4.25 -0.13 4.71
C TYR A 483 4.73 0.55 6.00
N ALA A 484 6.01 0.91 6.10
CA ALA A 484 6.54 1.61 7.26
C ALA A 484 6.36 3.13 7.09
N GLN A 485 5.47 3.71 7.89
CA GLN A 485 5.20 5.14 7.87
C GLN A 485 6.06 5.93 8.86
N SER A 486 6.86 5.23 9.65
CA SER A 486 7.79 5.85 10.58
C SER A 486 9.16 5.21 10.55
N ASN A 487 10.19 6.02 10.79
CA ASN A 487 11.59 5.61 10.89
C ASN A 487 12.07 5.38 12.34
N ARG A 488 11.14 5.37 13.32
CA ARG A 488 11.43 5.15 14.76
C ARG A 488 11.84 3.72 15.09
N GLY A 489 11.46 2.77 14.23
CA GLY A 489 11.80 1.36 14.36
C GLY A 489 13.30 1.09 14.34
N ARG A 490 13.64 -0.18 14.56
CA ARG A 490 15.03 -0.62 14.64
C ARG A 490 15.28 -1.75 13.67
N ILE A 491 16.30 -1.58 12.84
CA ILE A 491 16.87 -2.60 11.95
C ILE A 491 18.26 -2.92 12.48
N ARG A 492 18.65 -4.19 12.48
CA ARG A 492 20.03 -4.61 12.74
C ARG A 492 20.44 -5.70 11.78
N VAL A 493 21.56 -5.49 11.09
CA VAL A 493 22.14 -6.48 10.18
C VAL A 493 23.23 -7.27 10.90
N TYR A 494 23.31 -8.57 10.64
CA TYR A 494 24.37 -9.47 11.09
C TYR A 494 24.86 -10.32 9.91
N ASP A 495 26.15 -10.60 9.87
CA ASP A 495 26.84 -11.49 8.93
C ASP A 495 27.16 -12.88 9.54
N HIS A 496 26.66 -13.10 10.75
CA HIS A 496 26.79 -14.33 11.54
C HIS A 496 25.48 -14.58 12.31
N THR A 497 25.35 -15.76 12.91
CA THR A 497 24.20 -16.08 13.77
C THR A 497 24.24 -15.20 15.03
N PRO A 498 23.24 -14.33 15.27
CA PRO A 498 23.17 -13.52 16.49
C PRO A 498 22.98 -14.39 17.73
N SER A 499 23.17 -13.82 18.92
CA SER A 499 22.89 -14.55 20.17
C SER A 499 21.41 -14.93 20.26
N ALA A 500 21.12 -16.03 20.97
CA ALA A 500 19.76 -16.49 21.19
C ALA A 500 18.89 -15.42 21.88
N ASP A 501 19.48 -14.60 22.76
CA ASP A 501 18.81 -13.48 23.41
C ASP A 501 18.34 -12.42 22.39
N VAL A 502 19.18 -12.04 21.43
CA VAL A 502 18.80 -11.13 20.34
C VAL A 502 17.66 -11.73 19.52
N LEU A 503 17.77 -13.01 19.14
CA LEU A 503 16.79 -13.71 18.32
C LEU A 503 15.44 -13.93 19.02
N LYS A 504 15.44 -14.03 20.35
CA LYS A 504 14.22 -14.17 21.17
C LYS A 504 13.37 -12.89 21.19
N HIS A 505 13.99 -11.73 21.03
CA HIS A 505 13.34 -10.42 21.15
C HIS A 505 13.08 -9.72 19.82
N ALA A 506 13.37 -10.35 18.69
CA ALA A 506 13.28 -9.77 17.35
C ALA A 506 12.43 -10.62 16.40
N ASN A 507 11.79 -9.98 15.44
CA ASN A 507 11.43 -10.67 14.20
C ASN A 507 12.70 -10.78 13.35
N VAL A 508 12.85 -11.89 12.64
CA VAL A 508 14.11 -12.23 11.96
C VAL A 508 13.87 -12.43 10.47
N ILE A 509 14.74 -11.88 9.64
CA ILE A 509 14.85 -12.19 8.22
C ILE A 509 16.24 -12.77 7.98
N ALA A 510 16.35 -14.00 7.49
CA ALA A 510 17.61 -14.61 7.09
C ALA A 510 17.60 -14.85 5.59
N PHE A 511 18.66 -14.48 4.88
CA PHE A 511 18.74 -14.72 3.45
C PHE A 511 20.08 -15.24 2.94
N GLY A 512 20.07 -15.83 1.75
CA GLY A 512 21.22 -16.47 1.10
C GLY A 512 21.25 -17.97 1.29
N SER A 513 22.15 -18.65 0.59
CA SER A 513 22.26 -20.11 0.66
C SER A 513 22.73 -20.59 2.04
N ALA A 514 22.40 -21.85 2.39
CA ALA A 514 22.93 -22.49 3.59
C ALA A 514 24.47 -22.59 3.61
N LYS A 515 25.15 -22.51 2.45
CA LYS A 515 26.62 -22.45 2.39
C LYS A 515 27.15 -21.07 2.79
N GLN A 516 26.44 -20.00 2.46
CA GLN A 516 26.88 -18.61 2.67
C GLN A 516 26.35 -17.98 3.98
N ASN A 517 25.26 -18.52 4.54
CA ASN A 517 24.61 -18.01 5.75
C ASN A 517 24.50 -19.12 6.83
N ALA A 518 25.19 -18.90 7.96
CA ALA A 518 25.26 -19.87 9.06
C ALA A 518 23.91 -20.09 9.76
N LEU A 519 23.06 -19.06 9.88
CA LEU A 519 21.74 -19.19 10.50
C LEU A 519 20.82 -20.04 9.61
N VAL A 520 20.83 -19.82 8.29
CA VAL A 520 20.06 -20.65 7.34
C VAL A 520 20.46 -22.12 7.46
N ARG A 521 21.76 -22.40 7.52
CA ARG A 521 22.28 -23.77 7.73
C ARG A 521 21.79 -24.39 9.03
N HIS A 522 21.84 -23.63 10.13
CA HIS A 522 21.38 -24.09 11.44
C HIS A 522 19.86 -24.36 11.46
N LEU A 523 19.09 -23.57 10.72
CA LEU A 523 17.65 -23.70 10.60
C LEU A 523 17.21 -24.82 9.66
N ASN A 524 18.12 -25.52 8.96
CA ASN A 524 17.78 -26.46 7.90
C ASN A 524 16.73 -27.50 8.30
N SER A 525 16.87 -28.10 9.50
CA SER A 525 15.92 -29.10 10.02
C SER A 525 14.54 -28.54 10.39
N ARG A 526 14.37 -27.22 10.38
CA ARG A 526 13.13 -26.50 10.66
C ARG A 526 12.49 -25.89 9.41
N LEU A 527 13.18 -25.90 8.27
CA LEU A 527 12.63 -25.43 7.01
C LEU A 527 11.54 -26.39 6.52
N TYR A 528 10.57 -25.86 5.79
CA TYR A 528 9.59 -26.66 5.04
C TYR A 528 10.23 -27.31 3.83
N PHE A 529 11.05 -26.55 3.10
CA PHE A 529 11.93 -27.03 2.05
C PHE A 529 13.34 -27.12 2.62
N GLN A 530 13.74 -28.33 3.00
CA GLN A 530 15.03 -28.62 3.62
C GLN A 530 16.08 -28.88 2.54
N TYR A 531 17.32 -28.48 2.82
CA TYR A 531 18.47 -28.80 2.00
C TYR A 531 18.86 -30.27 2.12
N ASN A 532 19.39 -30.80 1.03
CA ASN A 532 20.16 -32.04 1.02
C ASN A 532 21.43 -31.92 1.90
N ARG A 533 22.09 -33.05 2.18
CA ARG A 533 23.31 -33.08 3.01
C ARG A 533 24.43 -32.20 2.46
N GLY A 534 24.53 -32.05 1.14
CA GLY A 534 25.54 -31.22 0.47
C GLY A 534 25.25 -29.71 0.47
N LEU A 535 24.07 -29.29 0.96
CA LEU A 535 23.58 -27.92 0.91
C LEU A 535 23.57 -27.34 -0.52
N THR A 536 23.34 -28.19 -1.53
CA THR A 536 23.33 -27.80 -2.95
C THR A 536 21.94 -27.63 -3.52
N GLY A 537 20.90 -28.13 -2.86
CA GLY A 537 19.52 -28.02 -3.32
C GLY A 537 18.54 -28.57 -2.31
N PHE A 538 17.24 -28.40 -2.58
CA PHE A 538 16.16 -28.83 -1.70
C PHE A 538 15.74 -30.29 -1.93
N LEU A 539 15.26 -30.92 -0.85
CA LEU A 539 14.67 -32.25 -0.86
C LEU A 539 13.15 -32.17 -1.07
N SER A 540 12.58 -33.23 -1.64
CA SER A 540 11.13 -33.46 -1.63
C SER A 540 10.56 -33.42 -0.21
N ASN A 541 9.31 -32.98 -0.09
CA ASN A 541 8.57 -32.96 1.17
C ASN A 541 7.11 -33.42 0.95
N GLU A 542 6.24 -33.23 1.94
CA GLU A 542 4.84 -33.64 1.89
C GLU A 542 3.97 -32.83 0.91
N LYS A 543 4.50 -31.73 0.34
CA LYS A 543 3.78 -30.84 -0.58
C LYS A 543 4.31 -30.89 -2.01
N LEU A 544 5.58 -31.22 -2.20
CA LEU A 544 6.22 -31.20 -3.50
C LEU A 544 7.30 -32.28 -3.61
N SER A 545 7.19 -33.10 -4.65
CA SER A 545 8.28 -33.97 -5.11
C SER A 545 9.23 -33.15 -5.96
N ILE A 546 10.52 -33.16 -5.61
CA ILE A 546 11.55 -32.32 -6.22
C ILE A 546 12.61 -33.24 -6.85
N GLU A 547 12.79 -33.12 -8.17
CA GLU A 547 13.92 -33.74 -8.86
C GLU A 547 15.23 -33.06 -8.43
N GLN A 548 16.32 -33.84 -8.37
CA GLN A 548 17.57 -33.41 -7.76
C GLN A 548 18.21 -32.17 -8.42
N THR A 549 18.14 -32.03 -9.74
CA THR A 549 18.68 -30.89 -10.49
C THR A 549 17.76 -29.68 -10.35
N TYR A 550 16.45 -29.88 -10.48
CA TYR A 550 15.45 -28.84 -10.27
C TYR A 550 15.59 -28.21 -8.87
N GLY A 551 15.76 -29.04 -7.84
CA GLY A 551 15.97 -28.59 -6.46
C GLY A 551 17.20 -27.71 -6.23
N GLN A 552 18.18 -27.70 -7.16
CA GLN A 552 19.36 -26.83 -7.12
C GLN A 552 19.13 -25.47 -7.76
N GLN A 553 18.05 -25.32 -8.52
CA GLN A 553 17.77 -24.11 -9.30
C GLN A 553 16.64 -23.26 -8.70
N ILE A 554 15.79 -23.87 -7.88
CA ILE A 554 14.68 -23.15 -7.24
C ILE A 554 15.13 -22.34 -6.02
N GLY A 555 14.45 -21.22 -5.81
CA GLY A 555 14.47 -20.44 -4.58
C GLY A 555 13.23 -20.67 -3.73
N THR A 556 13.36 -20.49 -2.42
CA THR A 556 12.21 -20.52 -1.50
C THR A 556 12.17 -19.31 -0.57
N ALA A 557 10.97 -18.79 -0.34
CA ALA A 557 10.68 -17.86 0.76
C ALA A 557 9.79 -18.58 1.77
N GLN A 558 10.29 -18.80 2.98
CA GLN A 558 9.65 -19.62 4.00
C GLN A 558 9.42 -18.80 5.24
N LEU A 559 8.17 -18.52 5.57
CA LEU A 559 7.80 -17.78 6.76
C LEU A 559 7.57 -18.78 7.88
N LEU A 560 8.45 -18.81 8.89
CA LEU A 560 8.48 -19.77 9.99
C LEU A 560 8.10 -19.11 11.31
N ARG A 561 7.70 -19.95 12.26
CA ARG A 561 7.63 -19.55 13.67
C ARG A 561 9.05 -19.56 14.22
N SER A 562 9.49 -18.46 14.83
CA SER A 562 10.86 -18.38 15.34
C SER A 562 11.08 -19.50 16.39
N PRO A 563 12.13 -20.34 16.23
CA PRO A 563 12.45 -21.38 17.21
C PRO A 563 12.96 -20.78 18.55
N TYR A 564 13.33 -19.49 18.55
CA TYR A 564 13.82 -18.77 19.73
C TYR A 564 12.68 -18.11 20.52
N ASN A 565 11.58 -17.77 19.85
CA ASN A 565 10.36 -17.26 20.48
C ASN A 565 9.15 -17.53 19.58
N GLN A 566 8.22 -18.35 20.06
CA GLN A 566 7.04 -18.72 19.29
C GLN A 566 6.12 -17.55 18.91
N LYS A 567 6.24 -16.41 19.59
CA LYS A 567 5.50 -15.16 19.30
C LYS A 567 6.20 -14.24 18.30
N LYS A 568 7.31 -14.67 17.69
CA LYS A 568 8.08 -13.92 16.69
C LYS A 568 8.13 -14.65 15.35
N GLY A 569 8.12 -13.87 14.28
CA GLY A 569 8.20 -14.35 12.91
C GLY A 569 9.66 -14.50 12.47
N LEU A 570 9.91 -15.52 11.64
CA LEU A 570 11.20 -15.77 11.03
C LEU A 570 10.99 -16.00 9.53
N LEU A 571 11.39 -15.04 8.68
CA LEU A 571 11.40 -15.25 7.24
C LEU A 571 12.77 -15.77 6.81
N VAL A 572 12.79 -16.90 6.11
CA VAL A 572 14.00 -17.45 5.48
C VAL A 572 13.83 -17.39 3.97
N VAL A 573 14.63 -16.56 3.29
CA VAL A 573 14.66 -16.46 1.82
C VAL A 573 15.95 -17.08 1.33
N THR A 574 15.87 -18.23 0.66
CA THR A 574 17.06 -19.08 0.47
C THR A 574 16.98 -19.95 -0.77
N GLY A 575 18.13 -20.35 -1.30
CA GLY A 575 18.29 -21.19 -2.49
C GLY A 575 19.66 -21.86 -2.51
N ALA A 576 19.96 -22.65 -3.53
CA ALA A 576 21.28 -23.30 -3.65
C ALA A 576 22.43 -22.29 -3.67
N ASP A 577 22.19 -21.12 -4.25
CA ASP A 577 23.12 -20.01 -4.39
C ASP A 577 22.41 -18.65 -4.26
N SER A 578 23.16 -17.57 -4.52
CA SER A 578 22.64 -16.19 -4.47
C SER A 578 21.59 -15.90 -5.55
N GLN A 579 21.65 -16.56 -6.72
CA GLN A 579 20.70 -16.33 -7.81
C GLN A 579 19.35 -16.99 -7.49
N ALA A 580 19.36 -18.24 -7.03
CA ALA A 580 18.16 -18.92 -6.55
C ALA A 580 17.53 -18.18 -5.35
N THR A 581 18.36 -17.67 -4.43
CA THR A 581 17.89 -16.81 -3.33
C THR A 581 17.19 -15.55 -3.86
N TYR A 582 17.79 -14.89 -4.86
CA TYR A 582 17.20 -13.71 -5.49
C TYR A 582 15.84 -14.02 -6.12
N LEU A 583 15.69 -15.13 -6.85
CA LEU A 583 14.41 -15.55 -7.45
C LEU A 583 13.29 -15.59 -6.39
N ALA A 584 13.55 -16.20 -5.23
CA ALA A 584 12.57 -16.25 -4.15
C ALA A 584 12.17 -14.86 -3.63
N SER A 585 13.12 -13.93 -3.56
CA SER A 585 12.86 -12.57 -3.07
C SER A 585 11.97 -11.74 -4.01
N THR A 586 11.90 -12.10 -5.30
CA THR A 586 11.08 -11.39 -6.29
C THR A 586 9.57 -11.47 -6.01
N GLN A 587 9.15 -12.40 -5.15
CA GLN A 587 7.73 -12.57 -4.80
C GLN A 587 7.31 -11.83 -3.54
N VAL A 588 8.27 -11.28 -2.79
CA VAL A 588 8.04 -10.56 -1.52
C VAL A 588 8.41 -9.07 -1.61
N ASN A 589 8.62 -8.54 -2.81
CA ASN A 589 9.09 -7.18 -3.06
C ASN A 589 8.00 -6.14 -3.35
N TYR A 590 6.81 -6.57 -3.76
CA TYR A 590 5.66 -5.72 -4.09
C TYR A 590 4.36 -6.31 -3.56
N GLN A 591 3.40 -5.43 -3.25
CA GLN A 591 2.10 -5.87 -2.73
C GLN A 591 1.36 -6.78 -3.71
N ARG A 592 1.35 -6.44 -5.00
CA ARG A 592 0.74 -7.27 -6.05
C ARG A 592 1.34 -8.68 -6.12
N ASN A 593 2.64 -8.81 -5.87
CA ASN A 593 3.36 -10.08 -5.95
C ASN A 593 3.05 -10.93 -4.73
N ILE A 594 2.95 -10.35 -3.52
CA ILE A 594 2.69 -11.13 -2.31
C ILE A 594 1.21 -11.46 -2.11
N ALA A 595 0.29 -10.62 -2.62
CA ALA A 595 -1.15 -10.74 -2.43
C ALA A 595 -1.74 -12.06 -2.98
N GLN A 596 -1.07 -12.70 -3.95
CA GLN A 596 -1.48 -13.98 -4.49
C GLN A 596 -1.21 -15.18 -3.56
N TYR A 597 -0.48 -14.98 -2.45
CA TYR A 597 -0.09 -16.06 -1.54
C TYR A 597 -0.81 -15.96 -0.18
N SER A 598 -1.68 -16.94 0.10
CA SER A 598 -2.33 -17.11 1.40
C SER A 598 -1.55 -18.04 2.35
N GLY A 599 -0.48 -18.66 1.84
CA GLY A 599 0.33 -19.66 2.51
C GLY A 599 1.45 -19.10 3.40
N ASP A 600 2.43 -19.95 3.68
CA ASP A 600 3.61 -19.67 4.50
C ASP A 600 4.92 -20.19 3.89
N ALA A 601 4.86 -20.69 2.65
CA ALA A 601 6.03 -20.95 1.82
C ALA A 601 5.74 -20.58 0.36
N ILE A 602 6.74 -20.03 -0.32
CA ILE A 602 6.74 -19.76 -1.76
C ILE A 602 7.95 -20.46 -2.36
N VAL A 603 7.76 -21.11 -3.50
CA VAL A 603 8.82 -21.67 -4.34
C VAL A 603 8.83 -20.92 -5.66
N VAL A 604 10.01 -20.57 -6.16
CA VAL A 604 10.20 -19.87 -7.45
C VAL A 604 11.30 -20.58 -8.22
N ASP A 605 11.06 -20.87 -9.50
CA ASP A 605 12.05 -21.47 -10.38
C ASP A 605 12.64 -20.47 -11.40
N PRO A 606 13.67 -20.87 -12.18
CA PRO A 606 14.31 -19.98 -13.15
C PRO A 606 13.40 -19.53 -14.30
N ASP A 607 12.35 -20.30 -14.61
CA ASP A 607 11.36 -19.99 -15.63
C ASP A 607 10.26 -19.06 -15.12
N ASN A 608 10.41 -18.57 -13.89
CA ASN A 608 9.47 -17.71 -13.18
C ASN A 608 8.11 -18.39 -12.93
N ASN A 609 8.06 -19.73 -12.88
CA ASN A 609 6.95 -20.41 -12.25
C ASN A 609 7.06 -20.24 -10.74
N HIS A 610 5.93 -19.96 -10.11
CA HIS A 610 5.87 -19.71 -8.68
C HIS A 610 4.69 -20.43 -8.04
N PHE A 611 4.95 -21.02 -6.87
CA PHE A 611 3.99 -21.88 -6.18
C PHE A 611 3.87 -21.49 -4.71
N GLY A 612 2.64 -21.29 -4.24
CA GLY A 612 2.33 -21.01 -2.84
C GLY A 612 1.91 -22.27 -2.08
N TYR A 613 2.47 -22.49 -0.89
CA TYR A 613 2.16 -23.65 -0.06
C TYR A 613 1.77 -23.26 1.36
N ARG A 614 0.91 -24.08 1.95
CA ARG A 614 0.43 -23.96 3.33
C ARG A 614 0.91 -25.14 4.18
N PHE A 615 1.80 -24.88 5.13
CA PHE A 615 2.37 -25.87 6.04
C PHE A 615 1.79 -25.76 7.45
N LYS A 616 1.68 -24.57 8.05
CA LYS A 616 1.08 -24.43 9.39
C LYS A 616 -0.40 -24.72 9.39
N LYS A 617 -0.86 -25.53 10.34
CA LYS A 617 -2.29 -25.69 10.67
C LYS A 617 -2.82 -24.46 11.43
N ASN A 618 -2.09 -24.00 12.44
CA ASN A 618 -2.45 -22.80 13.19
C ASN A 618 -1.74 -21.56 12.60
N LYS A 619 -2.54 -20.60 12.13
CA LYS A 619 -2.05 -19.33 11.58
C LYS A 619 -1.61 -18.31 12.64
N LEU A 620 -2.09 -18.39 13.89
CA LEU A 620 -1.90 -17.33 14.88
C LEU A 620 -0.48 -17.31 15.46
N ILE A 621 0.19 -16.16 15.44
CA ILE A 621 1.52 -15.98 16.03
C ILE A 621 1.45 -15.95 17.56
N ASP A 622 0.49 -15.23 18.14
CA ASP A 622 0.17 -15.29 19.58
C ASP A 622 -1.30 -15.66 19.80
N THR A 623 -1.56 -16.90 20.23
CA THR A 623 -2.93 -17.38 20.46
C THR A 623 -3.68 -16.60 21.56
N GLN A 624 -2.98 -15.93 22.48
CA GLN A 624 -3.61 -15.18 23.57
C GLN A 624 -4.13 -13.79 23.16
N VAL A 625 -3.56 -13.18 22.11
CA VAL A 625 -3.99 -11.87 21.62
C VAL A 625 -5.45 -11.94 21.13
N ASN A 626 -5.80 -12.99 20.39
CA ASN A 626 -7.17 -13.18 19.92
C ASN A 626 -8.13 -13.56 21.04
N VAL A 627 -7.70 -14.28 22.09
CA VAL A 627 -8.58 -14.59 23.24
C VAL A 627 -8.96 -13.32 23.99
N LYS A 628 -7.99 -12.44 24.28
CA LYS A 628 -8.27 -11.13 24.92
C LYS A 628 -9.13 -10.24 24.02
N GLN A 629 -8.85 -10.18 22.72
CA GLN A 629 -9.67 -9.41 21.77
C GLN A 629 -11.09 -9.96 21.66
N THR A 630 -11.26 -11.29 21.64
CA THR A 630 -12.59 -11.95 21.56
C THR A 630 -13.38 -11.79 22.86
N LEU A 631 -12.73 -11.83 24.03
CA LEU A 631 -13.36 -11.50 25.32
C LEU A 631 -13.79 -10.03 25.37
N SER A 632 -12.94 -9.10 24.91
CA SER A 632 -13.26 -7.67 24.90
C SER A 632 -14.42 -7.32 23.94
N ARG A 633 -14.45 -7.95 22.76
CA ARG A 633 -15.52 -7.79 21.76
C ARG A 633 -16.85 -8.37 22.23
N ASN A 634 -16.84 -9.39 23.09
CA ASN A 634 -18.04 -10.03 23.65
C ASN A 634 -18.27 -9.69 25.13
N SER A 635 -17.78 -8.53 25.59
CA SER A 635 -17.92 -8.09 26.99
C SER A 635 -19.39 -8.06 27.45
N GLN A 636 -20.33 -7.67 26.58
CA GLN A 636 -21.76 -7.77 26.87
C GLN A 636 -22.22 -9.20 27.13
N LEU A 637 -21.71 -10.17 26.38
CA LEU A 637 -22.03 -11.59 26.52
C LEU A 637 -21.49 -12.16 27.84
N LEU A 638 -20.31 -11.71 28.29
CA LEU A 638 -19.76 -12.03 29.60
C LEU A 638 -20.59 -11.44 30.75
N VAL A 639 -21.12 -10.21 30.59
CA VAL A 639 -22.05 -9.61 31.56
C VAL A 639 -23.34 -10.43 31.64
N TYR A 640 -23.93 -10.80 30.51
CA TYR A 640 -25.12 -11.68 30.49
C TYR A 640 -24.84 -13.05 31.10
N LEU A 641 -23.66 -13.64 30.83
CA LEU A 641 -23.26 -14.92 31.43
C LEU A 641 -23.10 -14.79 32.95
N GLY A 642 -22.53 -13.68 33.43
CA GLY A 642 -22.39 -13.37 34.85
C GLY A 642 -23.75 -13.20 35.54
N VAL A 643 -24.69 -12.49 34.91
CA VAL A 643 -26.07 -12.36 35.40
C VAL A 643 -26.77 -13.72 35.46
N ALA A 644 -26.64 -14.55 34.41
CA ALA A 644 -27.21 -15.89 34.37
C ALA A 644 -26.65 -16.79 35.48
N LEU A 645 -25.32 -16.78 35.69
CA LEU A 645 -24.66 -17.49 36.79
C LEU A 645 -25.14 -17.01 38.17
N GLY A 646 -25.32 -15.70 38.33
CA GLY A 646 -25.89 -15.11 39.55
C GLY A 646 -27.32 -15.60 39.83
N ILE A 647 -28.16 -15.67 38.80
CA ILE A 647 -29.53 -16.21 38.92
C ILE A 647 -29.51 -17.69 39.30
N ILE A 648 -28.65 -18.50 38.66
CA ILE A 648 -28.51 -19.93 38.98
C ILE A 648 -28.08 -20.13 40.44
N LEU A 649 -27.13 -19.33 40.93
CA LEU A 649 -26.70 -19.36 42.33
C LEU A 649 -27.83 -18.98 43.29
N LEU A 650 -28.64 -17.97 42.96
CA LEU A 650 -29.81 -17.58 43.76
C LEU A 650 -30.88 -18.68 43.80
N VAL A 651 -31.13 -19.35 42.67
CA VAL A 651 -32.06 -20.48 42.59
C VAL A 651 -31.56 -21.67 43.41
N LEU A 652 -30.26 -21.98 43.33
CA LEU A 652 -29.63 -23.01 44.16
C LEU A 652 -29.72 -22.68 45.65
N LEU A 653 -29.47 -21.43 46.03
CA LEU A 653 -29.60 -20.95 47.41
C LEU A 653 -31.05 -21.06 47.91
N ALA A 654 -32.01 -20.65 47.08
CA ALA A 654 -33.44 -20.78 47.39
C ALA A 654 -33.87 -22.24 47.54
N LEU A 655 -33.40 -23.14 46.67
CA LEU A 655 -33.62 -24.58 46.76
C LEU A 655 -33.03 -25.17 48.04
N LEU A 656 -31.80 -24.79 48.42
CA LEU A 656 -31.17 -25.21 49.67
C LEU A 656 -31.94 -24.73 50.89
N LEU A 657 -32.41 -23.48 50.89
CA LEU A 657 -33.25 -22.92 51.97
C LEU A 657 -34.62 -23.61 52.06
N LEU A 658 -35.25 -23.92 50.92
CA LEU A 658 -36.50 -24.68 50.86
C LEU A 658 -36.32 -26.12 51.36
N LEU A 659 -35.25 -26.80 50.95
CA LEU A 659 -34.89 -28.13 51.46
C LEU A 659 -34.62 -28.10 52.97
N GLY A 660 -33.93 -27.09 53.47
CA GLY A 660 -33.71 -26.88 54.91
C GLY A 660 -35.02 -26.63 55.68
N LYS A 661 -35.95 -25.86 55.11
CA LYS A 661 -37.27 -25.55 55.70
C LYS A 661 -38.17 -26.79 55.71
N HIS A 662 -38.23 -27.55 54.62
CA HIS A 662 -39.05 -28.77 54.52
C HIS A 662 -38.46 -29.97 55.27
N GLY A 663 -37.12 -30.06 55.38
CA GLY A 663 -36.44 -31.03 56.26
C GLY A 663 -36.75 -30.79 57.74
N ARG A 664 -36.86 -29.52 58.16
CA ARG A 664 -37.30 -29.15 59.53
C ARG A 664 -38.81 -29.33 59.73
N LEU A 665 -39.65 -29.15 58.70
CA LEU A 665 -41.10 -29.38 58.78
C LEU A 665 -41.49 -30.86 58.87
N ARG A 666 -40.72 -31.79 58.27
CA ARG A 666 -40.92 -33.24 58.48
C ARG A 666 -40.52 -33.70 59.90
N ARG A 667 -39.58 -33.01 60.54
CA ARG A 667 -39.21 -33.28 61.95
C ARG A 667 -40.21 -32.77 62.97
N ARG A 668 -41.13 -31.86 62.58
CA ARG A 668 -42.13 -31.25 63.48
C ARG A 668 -43.53 -31.89 63.43
N LYS A 669 -43.75 -32.95 62.63
CA LYS A 669 -44.99 -33.75 62.59
C LYS A 669 -44.91 -35.11 63.31
N ARG A 670 -43.80 -35.43 63.99
CA ARG A 670 -43.69 -36.53 64.97
C ARG A 670 -43.32 -35.92 66.32
N GLY A 671 -44.33 -35.49 67.07
CA GLY A 671 -44.13 -34.94 68.41
C GLY A 671 -45.33 -34.11 68.84
N GLY A 672 -46.41 -34.76 69.29
CA GLY A 672 -47.50 -34.11 70.01
C GLY A 672 -48.88 -34.72 69.83
N ARG A 673 -49.14 -35.86 70.48
CA ARG A 673 -50.37 -36.12 71.26
C ARG A 673 -50.19 -37.42 72.06
N HIS A 674 -50.00 -37.26 73.37
CA HIS A 674 -50.37 -38.24 74.38
C HIS A 674 -51.83 -37.98 74.75
N ALA A 675 -52.67 -38.97 74.47
CA ALA A 675 -53.82 -39.45 75.25
C ALA A 675 -54.30 -40.71 74.53
#